data_AF-A0A935YGZ5-F1
#
_entry.id   AF-A0A935YGZ5-F1
#
_cell.length_a   1.000
_cell.length_b   1.000
_cell.length_c   1.000
_cell.angle_alpha   90.00
_cell.angle_beta   90.00
_cell.angle_gamma   90.00
#
_symmetry.space_group_name_H-M   'P 1'
#
loop_
_entity.id
_entity.type
_entity.pdbx_description
1 polymer ?
#
loop_
_entity_poly.entity_id
_entity_poly.type
_entity_poly.pdbx_seq_one_letter_code
_entity_poly.pdbx_strand_id
1 'polypeptide(L)'
;MSDDHNEDRPVAAKGRTVDRKFTDAGFAVLRTPQLPMQEFLRWGEGLLARPLLADRTGGNGRGREPVAADDSQEISNEDVVRALAADRNVVRQRLRAQFQNPALVESVFLASPDLESSLQAWLKDHKGVGSERIERAVAKYFQRLTCRSTPFGLFAGCSLVEVGNATDLRLADRVGYLRRSRLDMEYLDKIVQHLTLDLDVQKELLLFPNNSLYGGDGKLRYTESRITGRGRTHHLVSVESDEYLELVLARARGGATQADLIRSLAQSEPEIETEEAVEYLQELVAAKILVSELELTVTGADPLDRMLRQLERIGSAGRFQQVLTTCRAELADIDARPLGSGTARYRKLATELAELPVDFDLNRLIQVDMWKPMHEATLSRRVTKEVMRGVKLLAHCGIARRETPLETFRRDFLERYGDQEVPLFTALDEESGVGYGVSNSPAAAGSPILAGIPLDGVPQDPKDAWTPWHRHLLMRLGEFWAGDVNELNVTEEEIRRYNRSNPVSLPDAFSVVVNVIGKPGADPGIAADVSLHLGSISGPSGANMLGRFCELNKNLQESVEAHLQREEALWPDAVFAEVVHLPQGRMGNILYRPNLRAHEIPYLGCSSAAADKQIPVDDLLVSVRRDWVVLRSKSLDREVIPRMSTAHNYRAFGLGIYKFLCSLQNQYHPVLPGWTWGPIRYARALPRVRCGRFVFALATWALAFDDLKELADLDSDAGFIAVQEIRDRLKMPRYVQLVDGDNAMPIDLENVLSVDVFRSLTRRRPSVTLEELYPLTDDLIVEGDGAGYCSQFIIPYNATPDATADPTLPMFAGSDRNRRPFPENIPIRSFAPGSEWLYFKLYCGPSVADEILQQVVIPVARQALATKAATHWFFIRYGDPQWHLRFRLAGVPERLISEVVPLLTQASQAHFQRGTIARIQLDTYDRELRRYGGLVGTECSEQFFFADSEAVGAALSSVNGDEGIEARWLLAVQGVNAILDDFGFDVEAKLAALAAPAESMFLEFGGHDYLAKALGDKYRKMRMLVKAGLAKGDEIGEVLRQAGVGEKRGAILGEALQAGQAIFEKRGRAWSGAAASLRESRTAGDLPLSLGRLAASFSHMHANRMFRAEARAHELLLYNFLSREYASAIARRKNRS
;
A
#
# COMPACT_ATOMS: atom_id res chain seq x y z
N MET A 1 -46.98 16.67 8.16
CA MET A 1 -45.69 17.09 8.76
C MET A 1 -44.93 15.82 9.04
N SER A 2 -44.25 15.40 7.99
CA SER A 2 -43.48 14.18 7.81
C SER A 2 -42.04 14.60 7.51
N ASP A 3 -41.10 13.71 7.81
CA ASP A 3 -39.67 13.77 7.48
C ASP A 3 -38.78 14.37 8.57
N ASP A 4 -38.30 13.51 9.50
CA ASP A 4 -37.07 13.77 10.29
C ASP A 4 -36.48 12.54 11.03
N HIS A 5 -36.68 11.31 10.53
CA HIS A 5 -36.32 10.08 11.29
C HIS A 5 -35.44 9.06 10.55
N ASN A 6 -34.44 9.49 9.75
CA ASN A 6 -33.61 8.51 9.04
C ASN A 6 -32.13 8.91 8.88
N GLU A 7 -31.51 9.50 9.90
CA GLU A 7 -30.06 9.70 9.98
C GLU A 7 -29.49 8.80 11.09
N ASP A 8 -28.95 7.63 10.71
CA ASP A 8 -27.96 6.80 11.45
C ASP A 8 -28.12 5.30 11.13
N ARG A 9 -28.06 4.95 9.83
CA ARG A 9 -27.74 3.58 9.41
C ARG A 9 -26.23 3.39 9.48
N PRO A 10 -25.71 2.27 10.01
CA PRO A 10 -24.33 1.88 9.75
C PRO A 10 -24.25 1.52 8.26
N VAL A 11 -23.71 2.43 7.46
CA VAL A 11 -23.33 2.13 6.09
C VAL A 11 -22.19 1.12 6.19
N ALA A 12 -22.53 -0.17 6.10
CA ALA A 12 -21.59 -1.16 5.57
C ALA A 12 -21.03 -0.51 4.30
N ALA A 13 -19.72 -0.27 4.26
CA ALA A 13 -19.06 0.42 3.17
C ALA A 13 -19.61 -0.11 1.83
N LYS A 14 -20.57 0.60 1.25
CA LYS A 14 -20.78 0.60 -0.19
C LYS A 14 -19.53 1.29 -0.69
N GLY A 15 -18.43 0.54 -0.71
CA GLY A 15 -17.17 0.97 -1.27
C GLY A 15 -17.51 1.53 -2.63
N ARG A 16 -16.95 2.71 -2.94
CA ARG A 16 -17.05 3.35 -4.26
C ARG A 16 -17.08 2.25 -5.31
N THR A 17 -18.26 2.06 -5.91
CA THR A 17 -18.48 0.90 -6.77
C THR A 17 -17.59 1.05 -8.00
N VAL A 18 -17.24 -0.08 -8.62
CA VAL A 18 -16.57 -0.10 -9.93
C VAL A 18 -17.38 0.65 -11.02
N ASP A 19 -18.63 0.99 -10.72
CA ASP A 19 -19.52 1.77 -11.57
C ASP A 19 -19.25 3.28 -11.59
N ARG A 20 -18.33 3.82 -10.77
CA ARG A 20 -17.96 5.23 -10.86
C ARG A 20 -17.52 5.58 -12.29
N LYS A 21 -17.95 6.74 -12.77
CA LYS A 21 -17.60 7.24 -14.10
C LYS A 21 -16.20 7.86 -14.06
N PHE A 22 -15.42 7.58 -15.09
CA PHE A 22 -14.06 8.08 -15.27
C PHE A 22 -13.94 8.72 -16.65
N THR A 23 -13.15 9.78 -16.72
CA THR A 23 -12.83 10.49 -17.96
C THR A 23 -11.33 10.55 -18.13
N ASP A 24 -10.86 10.39 -19.37
CA ASP A 24 -9.45 10.64 -19.70
C ASP A 24 -9.10 12.11 -19.43
N ALA A 25 -7.83 12.37 -19.15
CA ALA A 25 -7.35 13.71 -18.81
C ALA A 25 -7.26 14.68 -20.02
N GLY A 26 -7.62 14.23 -21.23
CA GLY A 26 -7.48 14.98 -22.48
C GLY A 26 -6.14 14.79 -23.20
N PHE A 27 -5.20 14.06 -22.60
CA PHE A 27 -3.87 13.80 -23.17
C PHE A 27 -3.39 12.38 -22.82
N ALA A 28 -2.35 11.95 -23.53
CA ALA A 28 -1.56 10.77 -23.23
C ALA A 28 -0.06 11.07 -23.44
N VAL A 29 0.81 10.31 -22.79
CA VAL A 29 2.24 10.34 -23.07
C VAL A 29 2.62 9.08 -23.83
N LEU A 30 3.17 9.26 -25.03
CA LEU A 30 3.67 8.21 -25.89
C LEU A 30 5.14 7.97 -25.58
N ARG A 31 5.52 6.69 -25.42
CA ARG A 31 6.89 6.23 -25.27
C ARG A 31 7.26 5.35 -26.45
N THR A 32 8.40 5.63 -27.08
CA THR A 32 8.90 4.87 -28.24
C THR A 32 10.42 4.72 -28.19
N PRO A 33 10.97 3.60 -28.71
CA PRO A 33 12.40 3.40 -28.84
C PRO A 33 13.02 4.38 -29.87
N GLN A 34 14.36 4.48 -29.88
CA GLN A 34 15.08 5.39 -30.79
C GLN A 34 14.98 4.93 -32.26
N LEU A 35 15.04 3.62 -32.51
CA LEU A 35 14.95 3.00 -33.82
C LEU A 35 13.59 2.31 -34.03
N PRO A 36 13.11 2.22 -35.27
CA PRO A 36 11.88 1.49 -35.59
C PRO A 36 12.09 -0.02 -35.47
N MET A 37 11.00 -0.77 -35.28
CA MET A 37 11.03 -2.24 -35.11
C MET A 37 11.53 -2.94 -36.38
N GLN A 38 11.35 -2.34 -37.56
CA GLN A 38 11.81 -2.88 -38.83
C GLN A 38 13.33 -3.10 -38.86
N GLU A 39 14.13 -2.30 -38.13
CA GLU A 39 15.58 -2.53 -38.06
C GLU A 39 15.90 -3.83 -37.31
N PHE A 40 15.13 -4.17 -36.28
CA PHE A 40 15.26 -5.46 -35.58
C PHE A 40 14.88 -6.64 -36.48
N LEU A 41 13.81 -6.50 -37.27
CA LEU A 41 13.42 -7.55 -38.21
C LEU A 41 14.46 -7.76 -39.32
N ARG A 42 14.90 -6.67 -39.95
CA ARG A 42 15.95 -6.69 -40.99
C ARG A 42 17.24 -7.30 -40.49
N TRP A 43 17.52 -7.19 -39.20
CA TRP A 43 18.70 -7.80 -38.60
C TRP A 43 18.69 -9.33 -38.78
N GLY A 44 17.55 -9.99 -38.56
CA GLY A 44 17.37 -11.45 -38.70
C GLY A 44 16.83 -11.93 -40.05
N GLU A 45 16.70 -11.05 -41.05
CA GLU A 45 16.08 -11.41 -42.33
C GLU A 45 17.00 -12.25 -43.22
N GLY A 46 16.47 -13.33 -43.82
CA GLY A 46 17.19 -14.15 -44.82
C GLY A 46 18.28 -15.07 -44.25
N LEU A 47 18.19 -15.44 -42.97
CA LEU A 47 19.14 -16.38 -42.33
C LEU A 47 18.87 -17.84 -42.75
N LEU A 48 19.93 -18.63 -42.86
CA LEU A 48 19.95 -19.94 -43.50
C LEU A 48 19.83 -21.11 -42.52
N ALA A 49 20.33 -20.97 -41.28
CA ALA A 49 20.48 -22.08 -40.36
C ALA A 49 19.15 -22.69 -39.89
N ARG A 50 18.13 -21.87 -39.57
CA ARG A 50 16.82 -22.39 -39.14
C ARG A 50 16.07 -23.13 -40.25
N PRO A 51 15.96 -22.61 -41.49
CA PRO A 51 15.36 -23.36 -42.60
C PRO A 51 16.00 -24.74 -42.80
N LEU A 52 17.33 -24.81 -42.83
CA LEU A 52 18.06 -26.08 -42.99
C LEU A 52 17.78 -27.08 -41.86
N LEU A 53 17.66 -26.61 -40.61
CA LEU A 53 17.27 -27.44 -39.48
C LEU A 53 15.81 -27.94 -39.58
N ALA A 54 14.90 -27.16 -40.16
CA ALA A 54 13.50 -27.56 -40.36
C ALA A 54 13.35 -28.65 -41.43
N ASP A 55 14.14 -28.55 -42.50
CA ASP A 55 14.14 -29.53 -43.60
C ASP A 55 14.68 -30.89 -43.13
N ARG A 56 15.64 -30.89 -42.18
CA ARG A 56 16.20 -32.11 -41.57
C ARG A 56 15.20 -32.90 -40.72
N THR A 57 14.26 -32.23 -40.02
CA THR A 57 13.34 -32.90 -39.09
C THR A 57 12.04 -33.37 -39.76
N GLY A 58 11.90 -33.22 -41.08
CA GLY A 58 10.69 -33.61 -41.82
C GLY A 58 9.49 -32.74 -41.41
N GLY A 59 9.48 -31.47 -41.86
CA GLY A 59 8.42 -30.51 -41.53
C GLY A 59 7.03 -30.94 -42.01
N ASN A 60 6.18 -31.40 -41.09
CA ASN A 60 4.73 -31.33 -41.25
C ASN A 60 4.30 -29.86 -41.16
N GLY A 61 4.32 -29.12 -42.27
CA GLY A 61 3.82 -27.75 -42.27
C GLY A 61 4.06 -26.95 -43.54
N ARG A 62 3.08 -27.00 -44.45
CA ARG A 62 2.77 -26.05 -45.55
C ARG A 62 3.46 -26.29 -46.90
N GLY A 63 2.77 -27.07 -47.75
CA GLY A 63 2.38 -26.58 -49.09
C GLY A 63 3.47 -26.46 -50.17
N ARG A 64 4.41 -27.41 -50.26
CA ARG A 64 5.12 -27.68 -51.52
C ARG A 64 4.76 -29.08 -51.99
N GLU A 65 4.33 -29.18 -53.25
CA GLU A 65 4.13 -30.47 -53.92
C GLU A 65 5.42 -31.32 -53.83
N PRO A 66 5.31 -32.66 -53.75
CA PRO A 66 6.47 -33.51 -53.61
C PRO A 66 7.31 -33.39 -54.88
N VAL A 67 8.48 -32.77 -54.77
CA VAL A 67 9.50 -32.87 -55.80
C VAL A 67 10.01 -34.30 -55.79
N ALA A 68 10.03 -34.92 -56.96
CA ALA A 68 10.42 -36.31 -57.17
C ALA A 68 11.76 -36.62 -56.47
N ALA A 69 11.76 -37.78 -55.81
CA ALA A 69 12.93 -38.34 -55.14
C ALA A 69 13.99 -38.75 -56.17
N ASP A 70 14.95 -37.86 -56.41
CA ASP A 70 16.30 -38.22 -56.84
C ASP A 70 17.22 -37.06 -56.36
N ASP A 71 18.27 -37.39 -55.60
CA ASP A 71 19.21 -36.48 -54.90
C ASP A 71 18.79 -35.88 -53.53
N SER A 72 18.32 -36.70 -52.56
CA SER A 72 18.30 -36.29 -51.15
C SER A 72 19.68 -36.49 -50.50
N GLN A 73 20.58 -35.51 -50.62
CA GLN A 73 21.72 -35.39 -49.70
C GLN A 73 21.16 -35.17 -48.28
N GLU A 74 21.41 -36.11 -47.36
CA GLU A 74 21.11 -35.92 -45.95
C GLU A 74 21.82 -34.65 -45.44
N ILE A 75 21.07 -33.66 -45.00
CA ILE A 75 21.61 -32.42 -44.42
C ILE A 75 22.40 -32.79 -43.15
N SER A 76 23.73 -32.64 -43.20
CA SER A 76 24.63 -32.99 -42.11
C SER A 76 24.68 -31.90 -41.04
N ASN A 77 25.16 -32.22 -39.83
CA ASN A 77 25.47 -31.21 -38.81
C ASN A 77 26.49 -30.17 -39.31
N GLU A 78 27.40 -30.58 -40.21
CA GLU A 78 28.39 -29.69 -40.80
C GLU A 78 27.74 -28.63 -41.71
N ASP A 79 26.64 -28.96 -42.39
CA ASP A 79 25.89 -28.01 -43.22
C ASP A 79 25.23 -26.91 -42.38
N VAL A 80 24.65 -27.28 -41.24
CA VAL A 80 24.05 -26.33 -40.29
C VAL A 80 25.13 -25.44 -39.67
N VAL A 81 26.27 -26.00 -39.27
CA VAL A 81 27.39 -25.21 -38.72
C VAL A 81 27.96 -24.23 -39.75
N ARG A 82 28.08 -24.64 -41.03
CA ARG A 82 28.47 -23.74 -42.12
C ARG A 82 27.46 -22.61 -42.32
N ALA A 83 26.16 -22.93 -42.29
CA ALA A 83 25.10 -21.93 -42.37
C ALA A 83 25.13 -20.95 -41.18
N LEU A 84 25.35 -21.43 -39.95
CA LEU A 84 25.49 -20.60 -38.75
C LEU A 84 26.68 -19.64 -38.86
N ALA A 85 27.82 -20.10 -39.40
CA ALA A 85 28.98 -19.24 -39.63
C ALA A 85 28.67 -18.13 -40.66
N ALA A 86 27.93 -18.45 -41.73
CA ALA A 86 27.48 -17.47 -42.72
C ALA A 86 26.50 -16.47 -42.12
N ASP A 87 25.47 -16.96 -41.42
CA ASP A 87 24.46 -16.15 -40.73
C ASP A 87 25.12 -15.19 -39.74
N ARG A 88 26.05 -15.68 -38.92
CA ARG A 88 26.81 -14.87 -37.95
C ARG A 88 27.54 -13.71 -38.62
N ASN A 89 28.13 -13.92 -39.79
CA ASN A 89 28.78 -12.85 -40.55
C ASN A 89 27.78 -11.81 -41.07
N VAL A 90 26.62 -12.24 -41.57
CA VAL A 90 25.55 -11.34 -42.04
C VAL A 90 25.02 -10.47 -40.90
N VAL A 91 24.62 -11.10 -39.79
CA VAL A 91 24.05 -10.36 -38.64
C VAL A 91 25.08 -9.42 -38.00
N ARG A 92 26.36 -9.80 -38.00
CA ARG A 92 27.47 -8.94 -37.56
C ARG A 92 27.65 -7.72 -38.44
N GLN A 93 27.69 -7.90 -39.75
CA GLN A 93 27.85 -6.78 -40.69
C GLN A 93 26.69 -5.79 -40.57
N ARG A 94 25.46 -6.29 -40.42
CA ARG A 94 24.27 -5.46 -40.18
C ARG A 94 24.37 -4.66 -38.87
N LEU A 95 24.83 -5.28 -37.77
CA LEU A 95 25.08 -4.54 -36.52
C LEU A 95 26.15 -3.46 -36.71
N ARG A 96 27.28 -3.80 -37.36
CA ARG A 96 28.36 -2.83 -37.61
C ARG A 96 27.86 -1.62 -38.40
N ALA A 97 26.99 -1.81 -39.39
CA ALA A 97 26.40 -0.72 -40.17
C ALA A 97 25.57 0.23 -39.30
N GLN A 98 24.78 -0.29 -38.35
CA GLN A 98 23.98 0.54 -37.44
C GLN A 98 24.87 1.43 -36.55
N PHE A 99 25.91 0.84 -35.95
CA PHE A 99 26.80 1.56 -35.04
C PHE A 99 27.85 2.44 -35.73
N GLN A 100 27.76 2.63 -37.06
CA GLN A 100 28.40 3.76 -37.73
C GLN A 100 27.64 5.09 -37.48
N ASN A 101 26.39 5.02 -37.05
CA ASN A 101 25.59 6.20 -36.71
C ASN A 101 26.07 6.81 -35.38
N PRO A 102 26.59 8.05 -35.36
CA PRO A 102 27.08 8.69 -34.15
C PRO A 102 26.03 8.80 -33.04
N ALA A 103 24.74 8.96 -33.38
CA ALA A 103 23.67 9.04 -32.39
C ALA A 103 23.51 7.75 -31.59
N LEU A 104 23.73 6.58 -32.21
CA LEU A 104 23.66 5.29 -31.52
C LEU A 104 24.91 5.04 -30.68
N VAL A 105 26.07 5.49 -31.16
CA VAL A 105 27.32 5.48 -30.39
C VAL A 105 27.19 6.34 -29.13
N GLU A 106 26.56 7.51 -29.24
CA GLU A 106 26.26 8.36 -28.08
C GLU A 106 25.30 7.67 -27.10
N SER A 107 24.25 6.98 -27.58
CA SER A 107 23.36 6.18 -26.72
C SER A 107 24.13 5.12 -25.93
N VAL A 108 25.10 4.44 -26.57
CA VAL A 108 25.97 3.46 -25.88
C VAL A 108 26.91 4.14 -24.90
N PHE A 109 27.52 5.29 -25.26
CA PHE A 109 28.38 6.05 -24.35
C PHE A 109 27.65 6.46 -23.07
N LEU A 110 26.40 6.90 -23.14
CA LEU A 110 25.67 7.32 -21.94
C LEU A 110 25.28 6.16 -21.00
N ALA A 111 25.24 4.93 -21.52
CA ALA A 111 24.92 3.74 -20.71
C ALA A 111 26.15 2.91 -20.32
N SER A 112 27.17 2.87 -21.17
CA SER A 112 28.39 2.09 -20.99
C SER A 112 29.57 2.69 -21.78
N PRO A 113 30.20 3.75 -21.24
CA PRO A 113 31.43 4.34 -21.75
C PRO A 113 32.56 3.33 -22.07
N ASP A 114 32.73 2.30 -21.25
CA ASP A 114 33.73 1.23 -21.49
C ASP A 114 33.42 0.43 -22.76
N LEU A 115 32.13 0.13 -23.00
CA LEU A 115 31.70 -0.55 -24.21
C LEU A 115 31.88 0.36 -25.43
N GLU A 116 31.56 1.65 -25.33
CA GLU A 116 31.78 2.59 -26.43
C GLU A 116 33.26 2.72 -26.79
N SER A 117 34.15 2.78 -25.80
CA SER A 117 35.60 2.80 -26.02
C SER A 117 36.07 1.55 -26.78
N SER A 118 35.50 0.40 -26.46
CA SER A 118 35.79 -0.88 -27.13
C SER A 118 35.09 -1.03 -28.49
N LEU A 119 33.98 -0.33 -28.71
CA LEU A 119 33.16 -0.39 -29.92
C LEU A 119 33.97 0.07 -31.14
N GLN A 120 34.77 1.14 -31.00
CA GLN A 120 35.61 1.65 -32.09
C GLN A 120 36.68 0.63 -32.54
N ALA A 121 37.26 -0.12 -31.59
CA ALA A 121 38.20 -1.17 -31.92
C ALA A 121 37.51 -2.32 -32.66
N TRP A 122 36.34 -2.76 -32.18
CA TRP A 122 35.54 -3.82 -32.81
C TRP A 122 35.00 -3.44 -34.20
N LEU A 123 34.62 -2.17 -34.39
CA LEU A 123 34.21 -1.63 -35.69
C LEU A 123 35.36 -1.65 -36.71
N LYS A 124 36.62 -1.58 -36.27
CA LYS A 124 37.82 -1.69 -37.13
C LYS A 124 38.22 -3.14 -37.35
N ASP A 125 38.37 -3.92 -36.28
CA ASP A 125 38.71 -5.35 -36.31
C ASP A 125 37.80 -6.17 -35.38
N HIS A 126 36.98 -7.01 -36.00
CA HIS A 126 36.00 -7.88 -35.32
C HIS A 126 36.56 -9.26 -34.97
N LYS A 127 37.83 -9.54 -35.29
CA LYS A 127 38.51 -10.81 -35.02
C LYS A 127 39.50 -10.74 -33.86
N GLY A 128 39.66 -9.56 -33.24
CA GLY A 128 40.54 -9.37 -32.08
C GLY A 128 40.07 -10.11 -30.82
N VAL A 129 40.99 -10.32 -29.87
CA VAL A 129 40.71 -10.98 -28.59
C VAL A 129 39.59 -10.22 -27.84
N GLY A 130 38.56 -10.94 -27.40
CA GLY A 130 37.42 -10.36 -26.68
C GLY A 130 36.28 -9.81 -27.57
N SER A 131 36.41 -9.88 -28.90
CA SER A 131 35.41 -9.36 -29.86
C SER A 131 34.01 -9.97 -29.66
N GLU A 132 33.90 -11.25 -29.32
CA GLU A 132 32.60 -11.90 -29.09
C GLU A 132 31.84 -11.31 -27.90
N ARG A 133 32.57 -10.90 -26.84
CA ARG A 133 31.95 -10.27 -25.66
C ARG A 133 31.39 -8.90 -26.02
N ILE A 134 32.14 -8.13 -26.80
CA ILE A 134 31.71 -6.82 -27.31
C ILE A 134 30.50 -7.01 -28.22
N GLU A 135 30.55 -7.95 -29.16
CA GLU A 135 29.46 -8.25 -30.09
C GLU A 135 28.15 -8.60 -29.39
N ARG A 136 28.18 -9.46 -28.36
CA ARG A 136 27.00 -9.77 -27.54
C ARG A 136 26.45 -8.53 -26.81
N ALA A 137 27.34 -7.68 -26.27
CA ALA A 137 26.92 -6.46 -25.59
C ALA A 137 26.30 -5.44 -26.56
N VAL A 138 26.86 -5.29 -27.76
CA VAL A 138 26.35 -4.44 -28.83
C VAL A 138 24.99 -4.94 -29.33
N ALA A 139 24.84 -6.24 -29.57
CA ALA A 139 23.57 -6.86 -29.93
C ALA A 139 22.47 -6.60 -28.88
N LYS A 140 22.81 -6.72 -27.59
CA LYS A 140 21.90 -6.42 -26.48
C LYS A 140 21.40 -4.96 -26.51
N TYR A 141 22.28 -4.01 -26.77
CA TYR A 141 21.91 -2.59 -26.87
C TYR A 141 21.11 -2.30 -28.14
N PHE A 142 21.41 -2.96 -29.26
CA PHE A 142 20.63 -2.86 -30.49
C PHE A 142 19.19 -3.35 -30.30
N GLN A 143 18.99 -4.51 -29.69
CA GLN A 143 17.66 -5.05 -29.35
C GLN A 143 16.84 -4.07 -28.49
N ARG A 144 17.51 -3.38 -27.54
CA ARG A 144 16.87 -2.34 -26.74
C ARG A 144 16.47 -1.13 -27.60
N LEU A 145 17.35 -0.67 -28.49
CA LEU A 145 17.17 0.50 -29.35
C LEU A 145 15.97 0.40 -30.30
N THR A 146 15.49 -0.82 -30.59
CA THR A 146 14.45 -1.07 -31.60
C THR A 146 13.09 -1.42 -31.04
N CYS A 147 13.03 -2.07 -29.87
CA CYS A 147 11.76 -2.66 -29.39
C CYS A 147 11.36 -2.23 -27.97
N ARG A 148 12.27 -1.67 -27.16
CA ARG A 148 11.95 -1.32 -25.76
C ARG A 148 11.58 0.15 -25.63
N SER A 149 10.30 0.43 -25.43
CA SER A 149 9.78 1.79 -25.28
C SER A 149 10.08 2.45 -23.92
N THR A 150 10.59 1.74 -22.92
CA THR A 150 10.89 2.32 -21.59
C THR A 150 12.04 3.35 -21.66
N PRO A 151 11.81 4.65 -21.35
CA PRO A 151 12.83 5.69 -21.41
C PRO A 151 14.07 5.36 -20.57
N PHE A 152 15.25 5.49 -21.18
CA PHE A 152 16.55 5.28 -20.53
C PHE A 152 17.61 5.92 -21.41
N GLY A 153 18.20 7.04 -20.96
CA GLY A 153 19.15 7.80 -21.78
C GLY A 153 18.54 8.15 -23.15
N LEU A 154 19.29 7.85 -24.21
CA LEU A 154 18.87 8.05 -25.59
C LEU A 154 18.28 6.79 -26.25
N PHE A 155 18.05 5.70 -25.51
CA PHE A 155 17.50 4.46 -26.06
C PHE A 155 16.02 4.54 -26.43
N ALA A 156 15.27 5.35 -25.68
CA ALA A 156 13.83 5.56 -25.85
C ALA A 156 13.45 6.92 -25.28
N GLY A 157 12.43 7.54 -25.86
CA GLY A 157 12.00 8.89 -25.51
C GLY A 157 10.49 9.03 -25.41
N CYS A 158 10.07 10.22 -24.97
CA CYS A 158 8.67 10.57 -24.74
C CYS A 158 8.15 11.59 -25.76
N SER A 159 6.85 11.55 -25.99
CA SER A 159 6.08 12.52 -26.80
C SER A 159 4.74 12.81 -26.11
N LEU A 160 4.22 14.03 -26.25
CA LEU A 160 2.87 14.39 -25.83
C LEU A 160 1.88 14.08 -26.96
N VAL A 161 0.75 13.47 -26.61
CA VAL A 161 -0.33 13.11 -27.54
C VAL A 161 -1.64 13.67 -26.99
N GLU A 162 -2.42 14.35 -27.83
CA GLU A 162 -3.73 14.88 -27.49
C GLU A 162 -4.82 13.82 -27.68
N VAL A 163 -5.86 13.84 -26.85
CA VAL A 163 -7.03 12.96 -27.01
C VAL A 163 -8.09 13.66 -27.86
N GLY A 164 -8.20 13.26 -29.13
CA GLY A 164 -9.07 13.86 -30.14
C GLY A 164 -10.13 12.90 -30.71
N ASN A 165 -10.61 13.20 -31.92
CA ASN A 165 -11.66 12.41 -32.59
C ASN A 165 -11.12 11.20 -33.36
N ALA A 166 -9.98 11.36 -34.02
CA ALA A 166 -9.31 10.32 -34.81
C ALA A 166 -7.90 10.04 -34.26
N THR A 167 -7.30 8.92 -34.66
CA THR A 167 -5.91 8.60 -34.31
C THR A 167 -5.01 8.94 -35.50
N ASP A 168 -4.03 9.82 -35.30
CA ASP A 168 -2.93 10.09 -36.24
C ASP A 168 -1.65 10.33 -35.42
N LEU A 169 -0.64 9.50 -35.66
CA LEU A 169 0.53 9.33 -34.79
C LEU A 169 1.79 9.20 -35.62
N ARG A 170 2.38 10.35 -35.97
CA ARG A 170 3.58 10.44 -36.79
C ARG A 170 4.70 11.12 -36.03
N LEU A 171 5.76 10.37 -35.75
CA LEU A 171 6.99 10.92 -35.18
C LEU A 171 7.66 11.86 -36.19
N ALA A 172 8.31 12.91 -35.67
CA ALA A 172 9.21 13.72 -36.47
C ALA A 172 10.48 12.95 -36.83
N ASP A 173 11.18 13.41 -37.86
CA ASP A 173 12.47 12.86 -38.27
C ASP A 173 13.44 12.76 -37.10
N ARG A 174 14.26 11.69 -37.09
CA ARG A 174 15.22 11.41 -36.00
C ARG A 174 16.22 12.54 -35.74
N VAL A 175 16.50 13.38 -36.73
CA VAL A 175 17.37 14.56 -36.60
C VAL A 175 16.76 15.61 -35.66
N GLY A 176 15.43 15.65 -35.52
CA GLY A 176 14.72 16.57 -34.65
C GLY A 176 14.54 16.08 -33.20
N TYR A 177 15.09 14.92 -32.83
CA TYR A 177 15.01 14.44 -31.45
C TYR A 177 15.85 15.32 -30.52
N LEU A 178 15.27 15.64 -29.37
CA LEU A 178 15.87 16.53 -28.38
C LEU A 178 16.31 15.71 -27.16
N ARG A 179 17.34 16.20 -26.47
CA ARG A 179 17.82 15.61 -25.21
C ARG A 179 17.84 16.66 -24.11
N ARG A 180 17.69 16.20 -22.88
CA ARG A 180 17.91 16.99 -21.67
C ARG A 180 18.94 16.28 -20.82
N SER A 181 20.08 16.92 -20.58
CA SER A 181 21.21 16.34 -19.87
C SER A 181 21.41 17.00 -18.51
N ARG A 182 21.63 16.19 -17.49
CA ARG A 182 21.84 16.60 -16.10
C ARG A 182 23.00 15.84 -15.49
N LEU A 183 23.66 16.43 -14.51
CA LEU A 183 24.57 15.68 -13.66
C LEU A 183 23.78 14.65 -12.85
N ASP A 184 24.36 13.46 -12.69
CA ASP A 184 23.78 12.42 -11.85
C ASP A 184 23.70 12.90 -10.40
N MET A 185 22.54 12.70 -9.77
CA MET A 185 22.32 13.13 -8.40
C MET A 185 23.21 12.40 -7.37
N GLU A 186 23.75 11.22 -7.68
CA GLU A 186 24.77 10.56 -6.86
C GLU A 186 26.07 11.36 -6.81
N TYR A 187 26.49 11.96 -7.93
CA TYR A 187 27.68 12.80 -7.97
C TYR A 187 27.45 14.15 -7.26
N LEU A 188 26.29 14.78 -7.49
CA LEU A 188 25.93 15.99 -6.76
C LEU A 188 25.86 15.75 -5.24
N ASP A 189 25.32 14.62 -4.78
CA ASP A 189 25.23 14.26 -3.36
C ASP A 189 26.62 14.10 -2.75
N LYS A 190 27.58 13.51 -3.48
CA LYS A 190 28.99 13.45 -3.05
C LYS A 190 29.64 14.84 -2.95
N ILE A 191 29.34 15.76 -3.87
CA ILE A 191 29.81 17.15 -3.78
C ILE A 191 29.25 17.82 -2.52
N VAL A 192 27.94 17.66 -2.24
CA VAL A 192 27.31 18.19 -1.02
C VAL A 192 27.98 17.64 0.23
N GLN A 193 28.24 16.33 0.28
CA GLN A 193 28.91 15.69 1.41
C GLN A 193 30.33 16.21 1.61
N HIS A 194 31.10 16.37 0.53
CA HIS A 194 32.45 16.93 0.58
C HIS A 194 32.45 18.38 1.10
N LEU A 195 31.64 19.24 0.48
CA LEU A 195 31.57 20.66 0.85
C LEU A 195 31.02 20.90 2.26
N THR A 196 30.10 20.05 2.73
CA THR A 196 29.55 20.17 4.10
C THR A 196 30.58 19.87 5.18
N LEU A 197 31.59 19.05 4.87
CA LEU A 197 32.66 18.67 5.81
C LEU A 197 33.93 19.50 5.66
N ASP A 198 34.03 20.34 4.62
CA ASP A 198 35.14 21.27 4.46
C ASP A 198 35.02 22.41 5.48
N LEU A 199 36.07 22.60 6.29
CA LEU A 199 36.04 23.52 7.43
C LEU A 199 35.96 24.99 7.03
N ASP A 200 36.47 25.38 5.86
CA ASP A 200 36.39 26.76 5.39
C ASP A 200 35.01 27.05 4.80
N VAL A 201 34.46 26.09 4.04
CA VAL A 201 33.09 26.15 3.53
C VAL A 201 32.06 26.16 4.66
N GLN A 202 32.26 25.32 5.68
CA GLN A 202 31.35 25.19 6.82
C GLN A 202 31.11 26.50 7.58
N LYS A 203 32.10 27.39 7.63
CA LYS A 203 31.99 28.72 8.29
C LYS A 203 30.96 29.63 7.62
N GLU A 204 30.78 29.48 6.30
CA GLU A 204 29.93 30.33 5.48
C GLU A 204 28.54 29.72 5.21
N LEU A 205 28.40 28.40 5.41
CA LEU A 205 27.16 27.66 5.23
C LEU A 205 26.08 28.06 6.24
N LEU A 206 24.84 28.10 5.77
CA LEU A 206 23.68 28.03 6.65
C LEU A 206 23.42 26.58 7.05
N LEU A 207 23.30 26.36 8.35
CA LEU A 207 22.97 25.09 8.97
C LEU A 207 21.52 25.10 9.48
N PHE A 208 20.86 23.95 9.35
CA PHE A 208 19.47 23.73 9.72
C PHE A 208 19.36 22.45 10.57
N PRO A 209 18.38 22.35 11.48
CA PRO A 209 18.04 21.09 12.12
C PRO A 209 17.63 20.02 11.09
N ASN A 210 18.02 18.77 11.34
CA ASN A 210 17.52 17.63 10.60
C ASN A 210 16.00 17.49 10.80
N ASN A 211 15.22 17.49 9.72
CA ASN A 211 13.75 17.44 9.77
C ASN A 211 13.16 16.07 10.16
N SER A 212 14.00 15.11 10.53
CA SER A 212 13.60 13.86 11.21
C SER A 212 13.75 13.92 12.73
N LEU A 213 14.26 15.02 13.30
CA LEU A 213 14.37 15.20 14.75
C LEU A 213 13.00 15.28 15.41
N TYR A 214 12.79 14.48 16.46
CA TYR A 214 11.62 14.54 17.34
C TYR A 214 11.99 14.08 18.76
N GLY A 215 11.24 14.51 19.77
CA GLY A 215 11.49 14.12 21.16
C GLY A 215 10.94 15.09 22.20
N GLY A 216 11.24 14.79 23.47
CA GLY A 216 10.84 15.50 24.70
C GLY A 216 11.34 14.73 25.93
N ASP A 217 11.45 15.40 27.09
CA ASP A 217 11.94 14.83 28.37
C ASP A 217 13.42 14.40 28.37
N GLY A 218 14.31 15.26 27.85
CA GLY A 218 15.77 15.09 27.96
C GLY A 218 16.41 14.17 26.92
N LYS A 219 15.65 13.71 25.90
CA LYS A 219 16.19 12.96 24.75
C LYS A 219 15.57 13.38 23.43
N LEU A 220 16.39 13.47 22.40
CA LEU A 220 15.99 13.64 21.01
C LEU A 220 16.29 12.37 20.21
N ARG A 221 15.41 12.05 19.26
CA ARG A 221 15.57 10.95 18.30
C ARG A 221 15.59 11.51 16.89
N TYR A 222 16.38 10.92 16.01
CA TYR A 222 16.39 11.24 14.59
C TYR A 222 16.84 10.04 13.77
N THR A 223 16.64 10.13 12.46
CA THR A 223 17.13 9.11 11.54
C THR A 223 18.53 9.46 11.02
N GLU A 224 19.52 8.66 11.40
CA GLU A 224 20.87 8.71 10.87
C GLU A 224 20.99 7.82 9.63
N SER A 225 21.73 8.26 8.62
CA SER A 225 21.96 7.48 7.39
C SER A 225 23.42 7.06 7.27
N ARG A 226 23.70 5.75 7.36
CA ARG A 226 25.06 5.18 7.27
C ARG A 226 25.31 4.52 5.92
N ILE A 227 26.41 4.86 5.28
CA ILE A 227 26.83 4.23 4.02
C ILE A 227 27.54 2.91 4.34
N THR A 228 27.02 1.79 3.85
CA THR A 228 27.67 0.48 3.90
C THR A 228 28.06 0.08 2.48
N GLY A 229 29.00 -0.87 2.30
CA GLY A 229 29.39 -1.36 0.96
C GLY A 229 28.26 -1.96 0.11
N ARG A 230 27.05 -2.13 0.66
CA ARG A 230 25.82 -2.55 -0.03
C ARG A 230 24.80 -1.42 -0.26
N GLY A 231 25.10 -0.19 0.15
CA GLY A 231 24.22 0.98 0.03
C GLY A 231 24.01 1.74 1.34
N ARG A 232 23.19 2.79 1.31
CA ARG A 232 22.83 3.60 2.51
C ARG A 232 21.77 2.87 3.34
N THR A 233 22.04 2.69 4.62
CA THR A 233 21.11 2.15 5.63
C THR A 233 20.69 3.28 6.56
N HIS A 234 19.46 3.24 7.05
CA HIS A 234 18.96 4.22 8.01
C HIS A 234 18.77 3.58 9.37
N HIS A 235 19.13 4.31 10.43
CA HIS A 235 19.05 3.86 11.81
C HIS A 235 18.39 4.96 12.64
N LEU A 236 17.51 4.57 13.56
CA LEU A 236 16.99 5.50 14.56
C LEU A 236 18.07 5.68 15.62
N VAL A 237 18.50 6.91 15.84
CA VAL A 237 19.52 7.27 16.82
C VAL A 237 18.89 8.17 17.88
N SER A 238 19.23 7.94 19.14
CA SER A 238 18.85 8.80 20.26
C SER A 238 20.08 9.54 20.78
N VAL A 239 19.92 10.83 21.05
CA VAL A 239 20.91 11.68 21.72
C VAL A 239 20.27 12.30 22.96
N GLU A 240 21.09 12.58 23.98
CA GLU A 240 20.64 13.35 25.14
C GLU A 240 20.36 14.79 24.71
N SER A 241 19.27 15.35 25.24
CA SER A 241 18.88 16.74 25.01
C SER A 241 19.35 17.56 26.21
N ASP A 242 20.40 18.34 25.99
CA ASP A 242 20.86 19.36 26.94
C ASP A 242 20.42 20.76 26.47
N GLU A 243 20.61 21.75 27.33
CA GLU A 243 20.21 23.13 27.05
C GLU A 243 20.99 23.75 25.87
N TYR A 244 22.23 23.32 25.63
CA TYR A 244 23.08 23.79 24.54
C TYR A 244 22.58 23.30 23.18
N LEU A 245 22.22 22.01 23.09
CA LEU A 245 21.65 21.41 21.91
C LEU A 245 20.31 22.06 21.56
N GLU A 246 19.43 22.23 22.54
CA GLU A 246 18.13 22.88 22.33
C GLU A 246 18.27 24.33 21.84
N LEU A 247 19.22 25.07 22.41
CA LEU A 247 19.55 26.43 21.99
C LEU A 247 20.05 26.48 20.54
N VAL A 248 21.01 25.60 20.18
CA VAL A 248 21.55 25.49 18.82
C VAL A 248 20.44 25.14 17.82
N LEU A 249 19.62 24.14 18.13
CA LEU A 249 18.52 23.71 17.26
C LEU A 249 17.49 24.82 17.09
N ALA A 250 17.13 25.54 18.16
CA ALA A 250 16.21 26.67 18.09
C ALA A 250 16.75 27.80 17.21
N ARG A 251 18.04 28.16 17.36
CA ARG A 251 18.68 29.23 16.58
C ARG A 251 18.81 28.86 15.09
N ALA A 252 19.04 27.58 14.79
CA ALA A 252 19.21 27.06 13.44
C ALA A 252 17.90 26.86 12.66
N ARG A 253 16.71 26.95 13.28
CA ARG A 253 15.41 26.68 12.62
C ARG A 253 15.20 27.46 11.32
N GLY A 254 15.65 28.71 11.27
CA GLY A 254 15.56 29.58 10.08
C GLY A 254 16.82 29.59 9.21
N GLY A 255 17.80 28.74 9.51
CA GLY A 255 19.16 28.81 8.97
C GLY A 255 20.04 29.72 9.81
N ALA A 256 21.21 29.21 10.21
CA ALA A 256 22.21 29.97 10.96
C ALA A 256 23.62 29.64 10.48
N THR A 257 24.50 30.64 10.45
CA THR A 257 25.92 30.40 10.19
C THR A 257 26.60 29.81 11.43
N GLN A 258 27.77 29.19 11.26
CA GLN A 258 28.56 28.73 12.40
C GLN A 258 28.84 29.87 13.40
N ALA A 259 29.14 31.08 12.90
CA ALA A 259 29.37 32.25 13.73
C ALA A 259 28.13 32.69 14.53
N ASP A 260 26.93 32.54 13.97
CA ASP A 260 25.68 32.82 14.68
C ASP A 260 25.44 31.82 15.82
N LEU A 261 25.73 30.54 15.59
CA LEU A 261 25.56 29.46 16.57
C LEU A 261 26.56 29.56 17.71
N ILE A 262 27.84 29.80 17.40
CA ILE A 262 28.89 30.05 18.41
C ILE A 262 28.52 31.25 19.28
N ARG A 263 28.05 32.35 18.66
CA ARG A 263 27.63 33.53 19.42
C ARG A 263 26.46 33.21 20.35
N SER A 264 25.52 32.37 19.92
CA SER A 264 24.40 31.94 20.75
C SER A 264 24.88 31.15 21.97
N LEU A 265 25.82 30.22 21.79
CA LEU A 265 26.41 29.41 22.86
C LEU A 265 27.22 30.26 23.86
N ALA A 266 28.09 31.14 23.35
CA ALA A 266 28.88 32.04 24.19
C ALA A 266 28.03 33.06 24.97
N GLN A 267 26.83 33.39 24.47
CA GLN A 267 25.87 34.24 25.18
C GLN A 267 25.10 33.50 26.28
N SER A 268 24.88 32.19 26.14
CA SER A 268 24.22 31.40 27.18
C SER A 268 25.17 31.05 28.32
N GLU A 269 26.42 30.71 28.02
CA GLU A 269 27.44 30.33 29.02
C GLU A 269 28.80 30.98 28.67
N PRO A 270 29.19 32.05 29.38
CA PRO A 270 30.43 32.79 29.10
C PRO A 270 31.73 32.00 29.28
N GLU A 271 31.68 30.85 29.96
CA GLU A 271 32.84 29.97 30.16
C GLU A 271 33.14 29.07 28.93
N ILE A 272 32.24 28.99 27.94
CA ILE A 272 32.46 28.20 26.73
C ILE A 272 33.47 28.91 25.82
N GLU A 273 34.63 28.27 25.63
CA GLU A 273 35.65 28.75 24.71
C GLU A 273 35.20 28.58 23.24
N THR A 274 35.65 29.49 22.37
CA THR A 274 35.25 29.46 20.95
C THR A 274 35.68 28.17 20.25
N GLU A 275 36.82 27.60 20.62
CA GLU A 275 37.33 26.34 20.07
C GLU A 275 36.42 25.16 20.43
N GLU A 276 35.97 25.07 21.68
CA GLU A 276 35.05 24.02 22.15
C GLU A 276 33.70 24.11 21.42
N ALA A 277 33.17 25.32 21.23
CA ALA A 277 31.94 25.53 20.47
C ALA A 277 32.07 25.11 18.99
N VAL A 278 33.24 25.33 18.38
CA VAL A 278 33.52 24.89 17.00
C VAL A 278 33.54 23.37 16.90
N GLU A 279 34.26 22.69 17.81
CA GLU A 279 34.33 21.23 17.86
C GLU A 279 32.94 20.61 18.07
N TYR A 280 32.17 21.14 19.01
CA TYR A 280 30.79 20.70 19.26
C TYR A 280 29.91 20.82 18.01
N LEU A 281 29.93 21.97 17.31
CA LEU A 281 29.16 22.14 16.08
C LEU A 281 29.62 21.20 14.96
N GLN A 282 30.92 20.90 14.86
CA GLN A 282 31.44 19.93 13.90
C GLN A 282 30.88 18.52 14.17
N GLU A 283 30.80 18.11 15.44
CA GLU A 283 30.18 16.85 15.83
C GLU A 283 28.70 16.79 15.45
N LEU A 284 27.93 17.87 15.69
CA LEU A 284 26.52 17.94 15.31
C LEU A 284 26.30 17.83 13.79
N VAL A 285 27.18 18.43 12.98
CA VAL A 285 27.13 18.33 11.51
C VAL A 285 27.56 16.95 11.04
N ALA A 286 28.62 16.38 11.61
CA ALA A 286 29.10 15.04 11.29
C ALA A 286 28.05 13.96 11.62
N ALA A 287 27.36 14.11 12.77
CA ALA A 287 26.25 13.26 13.19
C ALA A 287 24.94 13.53 12.42
N LYS A 288 24.90 14.51 11.50
CA LYS A 288 23.70 14.91 10.74
C LYS A 288 22.53 15.34 11.61
N ILE A 289 22.80 15.86 12.82
CA ILE A 289 21.82 16.58 13.65
C ILE A 289 21.57 17.96 13.03
N LEU A 290 22.64 18.59 12.57
CA LEU A 290 22.59 19.75 11.68
C LEU A 290 22.89 19.32 10.24
N VAL A 291 22.12 19.86 9.29
CA VAL A 291 22.26 19.65 7.85
C VAL A 291 22.52 20.99 7.16
N SER A 292 23.23 20.97 6.03
CA SER A 292 23.63 22.20 5.32
C SER A 292 22.56 22.66 4.34
N GLU A 293 22.59 23.94 3.98
CA GLU A 293 21.72 24.49 2.92
C GLU A 293 21.91 23.80 1.56
N LEU A 294 23.05 23.14 1.33
CA LEU A 294 23.42 22.48 0.08
C LEU A 294 22.68 21.15 -0.17
N GLU A 295 21.90 20.64 0.80
CA GLU A 295 21.11 19.41 0.62
C GLU A 295 20.25 19.47 -0.65
N LEU A 296 20.24 18.37 -1.41
CA LEU A 296 19.65 18.36 -2.76
C LEU A 296 18.12 18.37 -2.72
N THR A 297 17.53 19.13 -3.63
CA THR A 297 16.08 19.10 -3.91
C THR A 297 15.72 18.00 -4.89
N VAL A 298 14.57 17.35 -4.65
CA VAL A 298 13.94 16.42 -5.60
C VAL A 298 12.69 16.99 -6.26
N THR A 299 12.30 18.20 -5.86
CA THR A 299 11.22 18.97 -6.48
C THR A 299 11.72 20.35 -6.92
N GLY A 300 11.09 20.91 -7.95
CA GLY A 300 11.28 22.29 -8.38
C GLY A 300 12.41 22.46 -9.40
N ALA A 301 13.21 23.51 -9.22
CA ALA A 301 14.31 23.84 -10.12
C ALA A 301 15.39 22.75 -10.14
N ASP A 302 16.18 22.71 -11.21
CA ASP A 302 17.34 21.82 -11.37
C ASP A 302 18.26 21.91 -10.12
N PRO A 303 18.61 20.78 -9.48
CA PRO A 303 19.42 20.80 -8.26
C PRO A 303 20.80 21.44 -8.46
N LEU A 304 21.38 21.33 -9.67
CA LEU A 304 22.64 21.99 -10.00
C LEU A 304 22.48 23.51 -10.01
N ASP A 305 21.40 24.02 -10.61
CA ASP A 305 21.15 25.46 -10.66
C ASP A 305 20.91 26.03 -9.25
N ARG A 306 20.27 25.27 -8.35
CA ARG A 306 20.11 25.65 -6.94
C ARG A 306 21.46 25.68 -6.21
N MET A 307 22.26 24.63 -6.37
CA MET A 307 23.58 24.55 -5.77
C MET A 307 24.47 25.72 -6.21
N LEU A 308 24.49 26.05 -7.51
CA LEU A 308 25.26 27.19 -8.03
C LEU A 308 24.89 28.52 -7.35
N ARG A 309 23.59 28.80 -7.16
CA ARG A 309 23.12 30.00 -6.44
C ARG A 309 23.56 30.04 -4.97
N GLN A 310 23.70 28.88 -4.33
CA GLN A 310 24.18 28.79 -2.95
C GLN A 310 25.69 28.99 -2.89
N LEU A 311 26.44 28.38 -3.82
CA LEU A 311 27.89 28.54 -3.93
C LEU A 311 28.30 29.99 -4.27
N GLU A 312 27.46 30.77 -4.95
CA GLU A 312 27.69 32.21 -5.16
C GLU A 312 27.91 32.99 -3.86
N ARG A 313 27.33 32.54 -2.75
CA ARG A 313 27.42 33.18 -1.43
C ARG A 313 28.58 32.64 -0.58
N ILE A 314 29.26 31.59 -1.03
CA ILE A 314 30.27 30.84 -0.27
C ILE A 314 31.62 30.99 -0.97
N GLY A 315 32.41 31.99 -0.56
CA GLY A 315 33.65 32.38 -1.23
C GLY A 315 34.70 31.25 -1.25
N SER A 316 34.80 30.50 -0.15
CA SER A 316 35.67 29.32 -0.01
C SER A 316 35.39 28.21 -1.04
N ALA A 317 34.17 28.15 -1.61
CA ALA A 317 33.80 27.15 -2.61
C ALA A 317 33.98 27.61 -4.08
N GLY A 318 34.71 28.72 -4.32
CA GLY A 318 34.83 29.35 -5.63
C GLY A 318 35.31 28.44 -6.77
N ARG A 319 36.20 27.47 -6.50
CA ARG A 319 36.64 26.47 -7.50
C ARG A 319 35.49 25.56 -7.94
N PHE A 320 34.70 25.06 -6.98
CA PHE A 320 33.52 24.24 -7.28
C PHE A 320 32.52 25.04 -8.10
N GLN A 321 32.23 26.28 -7.69
CA GLN A 321 31.32 27.17 -8.41
C GLN A 321 31.76 27.36 -9.87
N GLN A 322 33.03 27.66 -10.13
CA GLN A 322 33.57 27.89 -11.47
C GLN A 322 33.44 26.65 -12.37
N VAL A 323 33.88 25.48 -11.88
CA VAL A 323 33.83 24.22 -12.64
C VAL A 323 32.39 23.82 -12.91
N LEU A 324 31.51 23.89 -11.91
CA LEU A 324 30.10 23.52 -12.05
C LEU A 324 29.32 24.48 -12.97
N THR A 325 29.66 25.76 -12.98
CA THR A 325 29.08 26.75 -13.92
C THR A 325 29.47 26.42 -15.36
N THR A 326 30.74 26.06 -15.58
CA THR A 326 31.24 25.64 -16.91
C THR A 326 30.54 24.35 -17.36
N CYS A 327 30.44 23.37 -16.46
CA CYS A 327 29.71 22.13 -16.68
C CYS A 327 28.24 22.39 -17.07
N ARG A 328 27.54 23.28 -16.37
CA ARG A 328 26.15 23.66 -16.69
C ARG A 328 26.03 24.26 -18.09
N ALA A 329 26.93 25.16 -18.47
CA ALA A 329 26.94 25.76 -19.80
C ALA A 329 27.22 24.73 -20.91
N GLU A 330 28.19 23.83 -20.70
CA GLU A 330 28.52 22.75 -21.65
C GLU A 330 27.37 21.74 -21.80
N LEU A 331 26.67 21.37 -20.72
CA LEU A 331 25.46 20.54 -20.80
C LEU A 331 24.37 21.21 -21.65
N ALA A 332 24.18 22.52 -21.51
CA ALA A 332 23.21 23.26 -22.33
C ALA A 332 23.61 23.34 -23.81
N ASP A 333 24.91 23.53 -24.13
CA ASP A 333 25.41 23.48 -25.51
C ASP A 333 25.28 22.07 -26.11
N ILE A 334 25.51 21.03 -25.30
CA ILE A 334 25.24 19.64 -25.70
C ILE A 334 23.75 19.49 -26.01
N ASP A 335 22.84 19.88 -25.13
CA ASP A 335 21.38 19.73 -25.35
C ASP A 335 20.88 20.46 -26.61
N ALA A 336 21.52 21.57 -26.99
CA ALA A 336 21.16 22.36 -28.17
C ALA A 336 21.60 21.75 -29.52
N ARG A 337 22.42 20.69 -29.51
CA ARG A 337 22.96 20.06 -30.72
C ARG A 337 22.24 18.76 -31.07
N PRO A 338 22.28 18.33 -32.35
CA PRO A 338 21.74 17.03 -32.76
C PRO A 338 22.38 15.86 -32.02
N LEU A 339 21.63 14.76 -31.91
CA LEU A 339 22.14 13.51 -31.36
C LEU A 339 23.36 13.01 -32.14
N GLY A 340 24.32 12.44 -31.44
CA GLY A 340 25.60 11.96 -31.95
C GLY A 340 26.76 12.93 -31.83
N SER A 341 26.51 14.17 -31.40
CA SER A 341 27.53 15.21 -31.19
C SER A 341 28.05 15.28 -29.74
N GLY A 342 27.48 14.52 -28.81
CA GLY A 342 27.73 14.67 -27.37
C GLY A 342 28.98 13.95 -26.84
N THR A 343 29.35 12.78 -27.40
CA THR A 343 30.34 11.84 -26.80
C THR A 343 31.66 12.49 -26.39
N ALA A 344 32.31 13.22 -27.30
CA ALA A 344 33.59 13.89 -27.00
C ALA A 344 33.44 15.00 -25.95
N ARG A 345 32.31 15.68 -25.94
CA ARG A 345 32.01 16.77 -25.00
C ARG A 345 31.74 16.24 -23.59
N TYR A 346 31.00 15.15 -23.46
CA TYR A 346 30.83 14.49 -22.17
C TYR A 346 32.16 14.01 -21.59
N ARG A 347 33.08 13.47 -22.42
CA ARG A 347 34.43 13.11 -21.95
C ARG A 347 35.25 14.32 -21.50
N LYS A 348 35.19 15.42 -22.25
CA LYS A 348 35.83 16.70 -21.86
C LYS A 348 35.30 17.17 -20.50
N LEU A 349 33.98 17.20 -20.34
CA LEU A 349 33.30 17.56 -19.10
C LEU A 349 33.70 16.62 -17.95
N ALA A 350 33.84 15.32 -18.19
CA ALA A 350 34.33 14.39 -17.17
C ALA A 350 35.78 14.69 -16.77
N THR A 351 36.65 15.07 -17.70
CA THR A 351 38.03 15.49 -17.38
C THR A 351 38.05 16.74 -16.51
N GLU A 352 37.22 17.74 -16.83
CA GLU A 352 37.10 18.97 -16.03
C GLU A 352 36.54 18.69 -14.62
N LEU A 353 35.52 17.82 -14.50
CA LEU A 353 34.96 17.44 -13.20
C LEU A 353 35.93 16.59 -12.35
N ALA A 354 36.85 15.85 -12.98
CA ALA A 354 37.89 15.11 -12.27
C ALA A 354 38.94 16.02 -11.59
N GLU A 355 38.96 17.33 -11.91
CA GLU A 355 39.79 18.30 -11.21
C GLU A 355 39.23 18.69 -9.82
N LEU A 356 37.99 18.30 -9.51
CA LEU A 356 37.40 18.45 -8.18
C LEU A 356 37.79 17.23 -7.31
N PRO A 357 37.98 17.40 -5.99
CA PRO A 357 38.33 16.31 -5.08
C PRO A 357 37.13 15.39 -4.75
N VAL A 358 36.38 14.98 -5.77
CA VAL A 358 35.17 14.15 -5.66
C VAL A 358 35.15 13.08 -6.74
N ASP A 359 35.22 11.82 -6.32
CA ASP A 359 35.24 10.67 -7.23
C ASP A 359 33.88 10.38 -7.87
N PHE A 360 33.90 9.97 -9.13
CA PHE A 360 32.72 9.53 -9.88
C PHE A 360 32.98 8.28 -10.74
N ASP A 361 31.90 7.58 -11.08
CA ASP A 361 31.87 6.56 -12.13
C ASP A 361 31.37 7.23 -13.41
N LEU A 362 32.15 7.18 -14.49
CA LEU A 362 31.78 7.79 -15.77
C LEU A 362 30.45 7.23 -16.31
N ASN A 363 30.14 5.97 -16.01
CA ASN A 363 28.89 5.31 -16.40
C ASN A 363 27.67 5.88 -15.65
N ARG A 364 27.89 6.72 -14.63
CA ARG A 364 26.89 7.30 -13.74
C ARG A 364 27.15 8.79 -13.48
N LEU A 365 27.77 9.47 -14.44
CA LEU A 365 28.07 10.90 -14.30
C LEU A 365 26.94 11.76 -14.85
N ILE A 366 26.31 11.33 -15.94
CA ILE A 366 25.31 12.10 -16.69
C ILE A 366 24.01 11.31 -16.79
N GLN A 367 22.91 11.96 -16.41
CA GLN A 367 21.55 11.47 -16.64
C GLN A 367 20.95 12.20 -17.84
N VAL A 368 20.42 11.44 -18.80
CA VAL A 368 19.78 11.99 -20.00
C VAL A 368 18.36 11.47 -20.14
N ASP A 369 17.46 12.34 -20.57
CA ASP A 369 16.10 12.02 -21.01
C ASP A 369 15.86 12.56 -22.42
N MET A 370 15.20 11.78 -23.28
CA MET A 370 14.96 12.12 -24.69
C MET A 370 13.51 12.54 -24.93
N TRP A 371 13.34 13.66 -25.62
CA TRP A 371 12.06 14.13 -26.15
C TRP A 371 12.00 13.88 -27.65
N LYS A 372 10.89 13.30 -28.13
CA LYS A 372 10.67 12.99 -29.54
C LYS A 372 9.50 13.83 -30.05
N PRO A 373 9.74 14.88 -30.84
CA PRO A 373 8.67 15.64 -31.47
C PRO A 373 7.82 14.76 -32.41
N MET A 374 6.59 15.20 -32.65
CA MET A 374 5.64 14.54 -33.56
C MET A 374 5.13 15.55 -34.59
N HIS A 375 4.94 15.10 -35.82
CA HIS A 375 4.22 15.87 -36.85
C HIS A 375 2.72 15.85 -36.59
N GLU A 376 2.19 14.68 -36.23
CA GLU A 376 0.79 14.46 -35.89
C GLU A 376 0.73 13.67 -34.57
N ALA A 377 -0.08 14.12 -33.63
CA ALA A 377 -0.05 13.64 -32.25
C ALA A 377 -1.45 13.51 -31.63
N THR A 378 -2.37 12.80 -32.30
CA THR A 378 -3.74 12.61 -31.81
C THR A 378 -4.05 11.14 -31.57
N LEU A 379 -4.62 10.82 -30.40
CA LEU A 379 -5.20 9.52 -30.07
C LEU A 379 -6.73 9.64 -29.98
N SER A 380 -7.48 8.75 -30.63
CA SER A 380 -8.94 8.81 -30.58
C SER A 380 -9.50 8.58 -29.17
N ARG A 381 -10.46 9.40 -28.76
CA ARG A 381 -11.24 9.23 -27.52
C ARG A 381 -12.00 7.91 -27.45
N ARG A 382 -12.25 7.26 -28.60
CA ARG A 382 -12.85 5.91 -28.63
C ARG A 382 -11.88 4.87 -28.04
N VAL A 383 -10.58 5.02 -28.28
CA VAL A 383 -9.54 4.15 -27.70
C VAL A 383 -9.48 4.32 -26.19
N THR A 384 -9.47 5.56 -25.67
CA THR A 384 -9.42 5.81 -24.21
C THR A 384 -10.66 5.24 -23.50
N LYS A 385 -11.85 5.38 -24.09
CA LYS A 385 -13.08 4.76 -23.55
C LYS A 385 -13.01 3.25 -23.52
N GLU A 386 -12.50 2.63 -24.59
CA GLU A 386 -12.33 1.19 -24.64
C GLU A 386 -11.31 0.76 -23.56
N VAL A 387 -10.18 1.46 -23.39
CA VAL A 387 -9.20 1.19 -22.31
C VAL A 387 -9.87 1.17 -20.94
N MET A 388 -10.71 2.15 -20.63
CA MET A 388 -11.46 2.17 -19.38
C MET A 388 -12.42 0.98 -19.23
N ARG A 389 -13.08 0.55 -20.31
CA ARG A 389 -13.92 -0.67 -20.30
C ARG A 389 -13.09 -1.90 -19.93
N GLY A 390 -11.92 -2.08 -20.54
CA GLY A 390 -10.99 -3.17 -20.22
C GLY A 390 -10.54 -3.16 -18.76
N VAL A 391 -10.21 -1.98 -18.22
CA VAL A 391 -9.85 -1.80 -16.81
C VAL A 391 -11.00 -2.18 -15.87
N LYS A 392 -12.24 -1.78 -16.19
CA LYS A 392 -13.42 -2.16 -15.41
C LYS A 392 -13.69 -3.67 -15.44
N LEU A 393 -13.41 -4.35 -16.55
CA LEU A 393 -13.48 -5.81 -16.61
C LEU A 393 -12.43 -6.47 -15.73
N LEU A 394 -11.17 -5.98 -15.77
CA LEU A 394 -10.11 -6.48 -14.89
C LEU A 394 -10.37 -6.26 -13.41
N ALA A 395 -11.11 -5.22 -13.03
CA ALA A 395 -11.51 -5.00 -11.65
C ALA A 395 -12.35 -6.16 -11.10
N HIS A 396 -13.05 -6.88 -11.99
CA HIS A 396 -13.75 -8.11 -11.64
C HIS A 396 -12.82 -9.32 -11.57
N CYS A 397 -11.62 -9.28 -12.17
CA CYS A 397 -10.65 -10.39 -12.16
C CYS A 397 -9.83 -10.49 -10.86
N GLY A 398 -10.09 -9.64 -9.86
CA GLY A 398 -9.23 -9.42 -8.68
C GLY A 398 -9.04 -10.61 -7.72
N ILE A 399 -7.86 -10.62 -7.07
CA ILE A 399 -7.37 -11.64 -6.12
C ILE A 399 -7.90 -11.35 -4.70
N ALA A 400 -8.03 -12.41 -3.88
CA ALA A 400 -8.19 -12.31 -2.43
C ALA A 400 -7.14 -11.38 -1.80
N ARG A 401 -7.60 -10.41 -1.00
CA ARG A 401 -6.72 -9.44 -0.33
C ARG A 401 -5.90 -10.12 0.77
N ARG A 402 -4.60 -9.81 0.82
CA ARG A 402 -3.79 -9.97 2.04
C ARG A 402 -4.02 -8.76 2.94
N GLU A 403 -3.94 -8.96 4.25
CA GLU A 403 -3.82 -7.86 5.20
C GLU A 403 -2.59 -7.00 4.83
N THR A 404 -2.84 -5.72 4.53
CA THR A 404 -1.80 -4.74 4.19
C THR A 404 -1.12 -4.23 5.46
N PRO A 405 0.15 -3.75 5.40
CA PRO A 405 0.79 -3.13 6.56
C PRO A 405 0.00 -1.97 7.17
N LEU A 406 -0.82 -1.27 6.36
CA LEU A 406 -1.71 -0.22 6.84
C LEU A 406 -2.92 -0.77 7.62
N GLU A 407 -3.46 -1.92 7.24
CA GLU A 407 -4.52 -2.60 8.00
C GLU A 407 -3.99 -3.13 9.34
N THR A 408 -2.77 -3.69 9.35
CA THR A 408 -2.04 -4.05 10.57
C THR A 408 -1.84 -2.83 11.47
N PHE A 409 -1.24 -1.75 10.93
CA PHE A 409 -1.07 -0.49 11.68
C PHE A 409 -2.38 0.03 12.25
N ARG A 410 -3.47 0.04 11.46
CA ARG A 410 -4.77 0.52 11.91
C ARG A 410 -5.28 -0.29 13.10
N ARG A 411 -5.17 -1.62 13.05
CA ARG A 411 -5.58 -2.52 14.13
C ARG A 411 -4.78 -2.22 15.40
N ASP A 412 -3.45 -2.20 15.27
CA ASP A 412 -2.54 -2.02 16.39
C ASP A 412 -2.62 -0.59 16.97
N PHE A 413 -2.88 0.42 16.13
CA PHE A 413 -3.19 1.79 16.55
C PHE A 413 -4.51 1.89 17.32
N LEU A 414 -5.58 1.23 16.85
CA LEU A 414 -6.85 1.19 17.55
C LEU A 414 -6.72 0.47 18.90
N GLU A 415 -5.91 -0.60 18.95
CA GLU A 415 -5.63 -1.32 20.19
C GLU A 415 -4.89 -0.44 21.21
N ARG A 416 -3.86 0.28 20.76
CA ARG A 416 -3.00 1.11 21.65
C ARG A 416 -3.62 2.46 22.01
N TYR A 417 -4.13 3.18 21.02
CA TYR A 417 -4.54 4.58 21.15
C TYR A 417 -6.06 4.79 21.02
N GLY A 418 -6.80 3.77 20.59
CA GLY A 418 -8.23 3.89 20.32
C GLY A 418 -8.49 4.95 19.25
N ASP A 419 -9.34 5.93 19.58
CA ASP A 419 -9.67 7.06 18.72
C ASP A 419 -8.89 8.32 19.05
N GLN A 420 -7.77 8.23 19.73
CA GLN A 420 -6.94 9.40 19.92
C GLN A 420 -6.42 9.92 18.58
N GLU A 421 -6.18 11.22 18.55
CA GLU A 421 -5.35 11.85 17.54
C GLU A 421 -3.97 12.03 18.17
N VAL A 422 -2.95 11.43 17.57
CA VAL A 422 -1.62 11.24 18.17
C VAL A 422 -0.58 11.86 17.22
N PRO A 423 0.46 12.54 17.71
CA PRO A 423 1.55 13.01 16.85
C PRO A 423 2.12 11.88 16.00
N LEU A 424 2.36 12.15 14.71
CA LEU A 424 2.78 11.12 13.75
C LEU A 424 4.06 10.40 14.18
N PHE A 425 5.05 11.16 14.67
CA PHE A 425 6.28 10.61 15.23
C PHE A 425 6.02 9.66 16.40
N THR A 426 5.17 10.04 17.36
CA THR A 426 4.82 9.20 18.51
C THR A 426 4.11 7.92 18.09
N ALA A 427 3.20 7.98 17.13
CA ALA A 427 2.47 6.81 16.66
C ALA A 427 3.36 5.82 15.88
N LEU A 428 4.35 6.32 15.14
CA LEU A 428 5.25 5.51 14.29
C LEU A 428 6.59 5.18 14.94
N ASP A 429 6.85 5.66 16.15
CA ASP A 429 8.03 5.28 16.93
C ASP A 429 8.01 3.77 17.21
N GLU A 430 9.13 3.09 16.96
CA GLU A 430 9.19 1.62 17.08
C GLU A 430 9.30 1.14 18.54
N GLU A 431 9.72 2.01 19.46
CA GLU A 431 9.87 1.65 20.89
C GLU A 431 8.62 2.01 21.70
N SER A 432 8.10 3.22 21.47
CA SER A 432 7.03 3.85 22.25
C SER A 432 5.72 3.98 21.47
N GLY A 433 5.71 3.63 20.18
CA GLY A 433 4.56 3.72 19.29
C GLY A 433 4.07 2.37 18.78
N VAL A 434 3.34 2.39 17.66
CA VAL A 434 2.91 1.19 16.93
C VAL A 434 3.99 0.73 15.95
N GLY A 435 4.80 1.66 15.43
CA GLY A 435 5.71 1.40 14.32
C GLY A 435 4.99 1.20 12.99
N TYR A 436 5.72 1.06 11.88
CA TYR A 436 5.12 0.76 10.57
C TYR A 436 6.01 -0.09 9.68
N GLY A 437 5.53 -1.29 9.33
CA GLY A 437 6.26 -2.22 8.45
C GLY A 437 7.48 -2.88 9.12
N VAL A 438 7.42 -3.06 10.44
CA VAL A 438 8.44 -3.73 11.26
C VAL A 438 8.61 -5.16 10.77
N SER A 439 9.85 -5.64 10.64
CA SER A 439 10.09 -7.09 10.58
C SER A 439 9.60 -7.69 11.89
N ASN A 440 9.25 -8.98 11.94
CA ASN A 440 8.79 -9.61 13.18
C ASN A 440 9.87 -9.69 14.29
N SER A 441 10.99 -8.97 14.16
CA SER A 441 12.05 -8.87 15.16
C SER A 441 12.73 -7.49 15.13
N PRO A 442 12.19 -6.47 15.84
CA PRO A 442 12.88 -5.19 16.05
C PRO A 442 14.26 -5.39 16.70
N ALA A 443 14.39 -6.41 17.55
CA ALA A 443 15.65 -6.78 18.21
C ALA A 443 16.74 -7.30 17.26
N ALA A 444 16.40 -7.74 16.03
CA ALA A 444 17.39 -8.18 15.05
C ALA A 444 18.13 -7.00 14.39
N ALA A 445 17.50 -5.82 14.28
CA ALA A 445 18.12 -4.63 13.69
C ALA A 445 19.18 -4.01 14.62
N GLY A 446 18.96 -4.06 15.94
CA GLY A 446 19.93 -3.61 16.95
C GLY A 446 21.03 -4.62 17.28
N SER A 447 20.97 -5.83 16.72
CA SER A 447 21.92 -6.91 17.02
C SER A 447 22.98 -7.03 15.91
N PRO A 448 24.26 -6.70 16.17
CA PRO A 448 25.32 -6.74 15.16
C PRO A 448 25.50 -8.11 14.50
N ILE A 449 25.16 -9.20 15.21
CA ILE A 449 25.27 -10.57 14.68
C ILE A 449 24.08 -10.97 13.78
N LEU A 450 22.91 -10.36 13.98
CA LEU A 450 21.71 -10.62 13.17
C LEU A 450 21.57 -9.59 12.03
N ALA A 451 22.35 -8.51 12.08
CA ALA A 451 22.39 -7.48 11.05
C ALA A 451 22.70 -8.07 9.67
N GLY A 452 21.81 -7.81 8.70
CA GLY A 452 21.95 -8.25 7.32
C GLY A 452 21.51 -9.70 7.03
N ILE A 453 20.95 -10.41 8.01
CA ILE A 453 20.36 -11.75 7.82
C ILE A 453 18.83 -11.61 7.75
N PRO A 454 18.18 -11.90 6.61
CA PRO A 454 16.72 -11.93 6.52
C PRO A 454 16.21 -13.19 7.25
N LEU A 455 15.80 -13.04 8.51
CA LEU A 455 15.23 -14.12 9.33
C LEU A 455 13.72 -14.27 9.18
N ASP A 456 13.10 -13.51 8.27
CA ASP A 456 11.68 -13.65 7.98
C ASP A 456 11.42 -15.00 7.30
N GLY A 457 10.54 -15.82 7.89
CA GLY A 457 10.03 -17.01 7.21
C GLY A 457 9.38 -16.61 5.88
N VAL A 458 9.61 -17.38 4.81
CA VAL A 458 9.04 -17.11 3.48
C VAL A 458 7.52 -16.99 3.62
N PRO A 459 6.92 -15.80 3.48
CA PRO A 459 5.48 -15.67 3.54
C PRO A 459 4.89 -16.43 2.34
N GLN A 460 3.83 -17.19 2.55
CA GLN A 460 3.08 -17.76 1.42
C GLN A 460 2.52 -16.61 0.56
N ASP A 461 2.75 -16.65 -0.75
CA ASP A 461 2.29 -15.59 -1.66
C ASP A 461 0.75 -15.69 -1.77
N PRO A 462 -0.03 -14.63 -1.46
CA PRO A 462 -1.48 -14.63 -1.65
C PRO A 462 -1.91 -14.92 -3.10
N LYS A 463 -1.00 -14.76 -4.09
CA LYS A 463 -1.20 -15.23 -5.47
C LYS A 463 -1.37 -16.76 -5.57
N ASP A 464 -1.09 -17.52 -4.51
CA ASP A 464 -1.25 -18.98 -4.49
C ASP A 464 -2.63 -19.45 -4.01
N ALA A 465 -3.55 -18.52 -3.74
CA ALA A 465 -4.94 -18.86 -3.44
C ALA A 465 -5.73 -19.25 -4.69
N TRP A 466 -6.39 -20.41 -4.65
CA TRP A 466 -7.29 -20.88 -5.71
C TRP A 466 -8.66 -20.20 -5.63
N THR A 467 -9.02 -19.42 -6.66
CA THR A 467 -10.36 -18.84 -6.82
C THR A 467 -11.21 -19.72 -7.75
N PRO A 468 -12.55 -19.55 -7.78
CA PRO A 468 -13.38 -20.19 -8.80
C PRO A 468 -12.97 -19.81 -10.23
N TRP A 469 -12.49 -18.57 -10.43
CA TRP A 469 -11.91 -18.12 -11.69
C TRP A 469 -10.66 -18.92 -12.09
N HIS A 470 -9.71 -19.13 -11.18
CA HIS A 470 -8.52 -19.95 -11.45
C HIS A 470 -8.91 -21.40 -11.81
N ARG A 471 -9.90 -21.99 -11.12
CA ARG A 471 -10.39 -23.34 -11.47
C ARG A 471 -10.99 -23.40 -12.87
N HIS A 472 -11.74 -22.38 -13.28
CA HIS A 472 -12.29 -22.29 -14.63
C HIS A 472 -11.17 -22.17 -15.69
N LEU A 473 -10.18 -21.30 -15.46
CA LEU A 473 -9.02 -21.16 -16.34
C LEU A 473 -8.25 -22.47 -16.50
N LEU A 474 -8.01 -23.20 -15.41
CA LEU A 474 -7.32 -24.49 -15.46
C LEU A 474 -8.02 -25.49 -16.40
N MET A 475 -9.35 -25.55 -16.37
CA MET A 475 -10.11 -26.44 -17.26
C MET A 475 -9.98 -26.01 -18.73
N ARG A 476 -10.04 -24.70 -19.02
CA ARG A 476 -9.87 -24.16 -20.37
C ARG A 476 -8.44 -24.38 -20.91
N LEU A 477 -7.44 -24.37 -20.03
CA LEU A 477 -6.04 -24.63 -20.41
C LEU A 477 -5.80 -26.08 -20.86
N GLY A 478 -6.63 -27.03 -20.44
CA GLY A 478 -6.57 -28.40 -20.96
C GLY A 478 -6.77 -28.47 -22.48
N GLU A 479 -7.66 -27.64 -23.03
CA GLU A 479 -7.89 -27.52 -24.47
C GLU A 479 -6.70 -26.86 -25.19
N PHE A 480 -6.09 -25.85 -24.55
CA PHE A 480 -4.89 -25.17 -25.06
C PHE A 480 -3.71 -26.15 -25.20
N TRP A 481 -3.39 -26.92 -24.16
CA TRP A 481 -2.27 -27.85 -24.19
C TRP A 481 -2.48 -29.02 -25.16
N ALA A 482 -3.74 -29.36 -25.46
CA ALA A 482 -4.09 -30.39 -26.44
C ALA A 482 -4.11 -29.87 -27.89
N GLY A 483 -4.18 -28.56 -28.10
CA GLY A 483 -4.34 -27.94 -29.42
C GLY A 483 -3.10 -27.22 -29.96
N ASP A 484 -3.32 -26.50 -31.08
CA ASP A 484 -2.33 -25.64 -31.75
C ASP A 484 -2.67 -24.14 -31.64
N VAL A 485 -3.61 -23.79 -30.76
CA VAL A 485 -4.09 -22.41 -30.61
C VAL A 485 -3.26 -21.70 -29.54
N ASN A 486 -2.69 -20.53 -29.84
CA ASN A 486 -1.88 -19.74 -28.89
C ASN A 486 -2.67 -18.67 -28.11
N GLU A 487 -3.99 -18.61 -28.32
CA GLU A 487 -4.88 -17.61 -27.75
C GLU A 487 -6.09 -18.26 -27.07
N LEU A 488 -6.37 -17.82 -25.84
CA LEU A 488 -7.55 -18.12 -25.07
C LEU A 488 -8.50 -16.92 -25.09
N ASN A 489 -9.62 -17.07 -25.79
CA ASN A 489 -10.69 -16.08 -25.78
C ASN A 489 -11.61 -16.30 -24.57
N VAL A 490 -11.71 -15.30 -23.69
CA VAL A 490 -12.62 -15.26 -22.54
C VAL A 490 -13.70 -14.21 -22.78
N THR A 491 -14.92 -14.52 -22.36
CA THR A 491 -16.07 -13.61 -22.51
C THR A 491 -16.28 -12.76 -21.25
N GLU A 492 -16.90 -11.59 -21.39
CA GLU A 492 -17.28 -10.77 -20.23
C GLU A 492 -18.23 -11.52 -19.28
N GLU A 493 -19.12 -12.35 -19.84
CA GLU A 493 -20.06 -13.18 -19.08
C GLU A 493 -19.34 -14.22 -18.22
N GLU A 494 -18.32 -14.89 -18.77
CA GLU A 494 -17.47 -15.82 -18.00
C GLU A 494 -16.76 -15.10 -16.84
N ILE A 495 -16.15 -13.94 -17.11
CA ILE A 495 -15.44 -13.16 -16.08
C ILE A 495 -16.40 -12.80 -14.94
N ARG A 496 -17.59 -12.25 -15.26
CA ARG A 496 -18.60 -11.86 -14.25
C ARG A 496 -19.18 -13.07 -13.52
N ARG A 497 -19.36 -14.22 -14.20
CA ARG A 497 -19.96 -15.42 -13.61
C ARG A 497 -19.07 -16.08 -12.58
N TYR A 498 -17.78 -16.24 -12.89
CA TYR A 498 -16.82 -17.00 -12.09
C TYR A 498 -16.04 -16.14 -11.10
N ASN A 499 -16.06 -14.82 -11.26
CA ASN A 499 -15.45 -13.90 -10.33
C ASN A 499 -16.52 -13.09 -9.57
N ARG A 500 -17.27 -13.79 -8.71
CA ARG A 500 -18.34 -13.23 -7.85
C ARG A 500 -17.81 -12.36 -6.69
N SER A 501 -16.51 -12.08 -6.67
CA SER A 501 -15.83 -11.27 -5.66
C SER A 501 -16.31 -9.82 -5.73
N ASN A 502 -16.32 -9.11 -4.61
CA ASN A 502 -16.58 -7.66 -4.60
C ASN A 502 -15.49 -6.99 -5.47
N PRO A 503 -15.84 -6.33 -6.58
CA PRO A 503 -14.86 -5.93 -7.59
C PRO A 503 -13.94 -4.83 -7.03
N VAL A 504 -12.69 -4.80 -7.51
CA VAL A 504 -11.65 -3.90 -6.98
C VAL A 504 -12.00 -2.45 -7.34
N SER A 505 -12.21 -1.60 -6.34
CA SER A 505 -12.46 -0.18 -6.57
C SER A 505 -11.22 0.53 -7.12
N LEU A 506 -11.42 1.31 -8.18
CA LEU A 506 -10.41 2.19 -8.78
C LEU A 506 -10.23 3.49 -7.96
N PRO A 507 -9.02 4.07 -7.90
CA PRO A 507 -8.76 5.33 -7.23
C PRO A 507 -9.32 6.54 -8.00
N ASP A 508 -9.43 7.67 -7.31
CA ASP A 508 -9.94 8.94 -7.85
C ASP A 508 -9.16 9.46 -9.06
N ALA A 509 -7.86 9.18 -9.10
CA ALA A 509 -7.01 9.45 -10.24
C ALA A 509 -5.97 8.34 -10.38
N PHE A 510 -5.74 7.90 -11.61
CA PHE A 510 -4.73 6.90 -11.96
C PHE A 510 -4.31 7.05 -13.41
N SER A 511 -3.31 6.28 -13.83
CA SER A 511 -2.92 6.16 -15.23
C SER A 511 -2.86 4.71 -15.67
N VAL A 512 -3.11 4.49 -16.96
CA VAL A 512 -3.05 3.17 -17.59
C VAL A 512 -1.94 3.20 -18.63
N VAL A 513 -1.02 2.26 -18.53
CA VAL A 513 -0.03 1.97 -19.57
C VAL A 513 -0.63 0.93 -20.51
N VAL A 514 -0.78 1.28 -21.79
CA VAL A 514 -1.40 0.41 -22.80
C VAL A 514 -0.62 0.47 -24.11
N ASN A 515 -0.51 -0.66 -24.81
CA ASN A 515 -0.07 -0.69 -26.20
C ASN A 515 -1.32 -0.70 -27.09
N VAL A 516 -1.36 0.21 -28.06
CA VAL A 516 -2.43 0.27 -29.07
C VAL A 516 -1.92 -0.41 -30.33
N ILE A 517 -2.66 -1.41 -30.81
CA ILE A 517 -2.22 -2.34 -31.84
C ILE A 517 -3.15 -2.22 -33.04
N GLY A 518 -2.57 -1.91 -34.20
CA GLY A 518 -3.28 -1.68 -35.45
C GLY A 518 -2.42 -0.97 -36.49
N LYS A 519 -2.91 -0.89 -37.73
CA LYS A 519 -2.18 -0.24 -38.85
C LYS A 519 -2.19 1.29 -38.76
N PRO A 520 -1.16 1.99 -39.26
CA PRO A 520 -1.17 3.44 -39.40
C PRO A 520 -2.39 3.91 -40.22
N GLY A 521 -3.00 5.03 -39.81
CA GLY A 521 -4.17 5.59 -40.50
C GLY A 521 -5.47 4.79 -40.36
N ALA A 522 -5.48 3.67 -39.62
CA ALA A 522 -6.73 3.02 -39.25
C ALA A 522 -7.52 3.95 -38.31
N ASP A 523 -8.59 4.61 -38.81
CA ASP A 523 -9.52 5.35 -37.97
C ASP A 523 -10.21 4.34 -37.02
N PRO A 524 -9.94 4.36 -35.71
CA PRO A 524 -10.61 3.50 -34.77
C PRO A 524 -11.96 4.11 -34.40
N GLY A 525 -12.82 4.27 -35.41
CA GLY A 525 -14.28 4.17 -35.25
C GLY A 525 -14.75 2.78 -34.84
N ILE A 526 -13.80 1.86 -34.64
CA ILE A 526 -13.88 0.45 -34.24
C ILE A 526 -13.91 -0.46 -35.49
N ALA A 527 -12.96 -0.27 -36.43
CA ALA A 527 -12.59 -1.30 -37.41
C ALA A 527 -12.22 -2.62 -36.69
N ALA A 528 -12.45 -3.78 -37.32
CA ALA A 528 -12.35 -5.11 -36.68
C ALA A 528 -10.94 -5.52 -36.21
N ASP A 529 -9.92 -4.76 -36.60
CA ASP A 529 -8.50 -5.08 -36.51
C ASP A 529 -7.74 -4.41 -35.34
N VAL A 530 -8.31 -3.41 -34.65
CA VAL A 530 -7.63 -2.75 -33.52
C VAL A 530 -7.76 -3.54 -32.21
N SER A 531 -6.61 -3.83 -31.59
CA SER A 531 -6.49 -4.52 -30.30
C SER A 531 -5.74 -3.65 -29.27
N LEU A 532 -5.96 -3.92 -27.99
CA LEU A 532 -5.38 -3.18 -26.87
C LEU A 532 -4.71 -4.14 -25.89
N HIS A 533 -3.42 -3.96 -25.64
CA HIS A 533 -2.68 -4.77 -24.68
C HIS A 533 -2.37 -3.95 -23.43
N LEU A 534 -2.92 -4.38 -22.29
CA LEU A 534 -2.66 -3.76 -20.99
C LEU A 534 -1.21 -4.01 -20.56
N GLY A 535 -0.44 -2.95 -20.33
CA GLY A 535 0.86 -3.05 -19.66
C GLY A 535 0.72 -3.02 -18.14
N SER A 536 0.24 -1.90 -17.60
CA SER A 536 0.06 -1.74 -16.15
C SER A 536 -0.94 -0.64 -15.81
N ILE A 537 -1.44 -0.67 -14.57
CA ILE A 537 -2.22 0.42 -13.99
C ILE A 537 -1.40 0.96 -12.82
N SER A 538 -1.28 2.28 -12.73
CA SER A 538 -0.52 2.94 -11.66
C SER A 538 -1.28 4.11 -11.08
N GLY A 539 -1.09 4.34 -9.78
CA GLY A 539 -1.71 5.42 -9.03
C GLY A 539 -2.19 4.98 -7.64
N PRO A 540 -2.82 5.90 -6.89
CA PRO A 540 -2.93 7.33 -7.18
C PRO A 540 -1.58 8.06 -7.04
N SER A 541 -1.35 9.17 -7.76
CA SER A 541 -2.24 9.79 -8.75
C SER A 541 -2.07 9.20 -10.16
N GLY A 542 -2.51 9.91 -11.20
CA GLY A 542 -2.17 9.57 -12.59
C GLY A 542 -0.79 10.07 -13.04
N ALA A 543 -0.04 10.76 -12.17
CA ALA A 543 1.22 11.40 -12.53
C ALA A 543 2.48 10.61 -12.15
N ASN A 544 2.37 9.47 -11.45
CA ASN A 544 3.52 8.68 -10.98
C ASN A 544 4.56 8.41 -12.08
N MET A 545 4.11 8.05 -13.28
CA MET A 545 4.98 7.71 -14.40
C MET A 545 5.33 8.92 -15.29
N LEU A 546 4.86 10.11 -14.94
CA LEU A 546 4.92 11.33 -15.77
C LEU A 546 5.79 12.44 -15.16
N GLY A 547 5.87 12.54 -13.82
CA GLY A 547 6.46 13.69 -13.14
C GLY A 547 7.88 14.05 -13.61
N ARG A 548 8.77 13.06 -13.73
CA ARG A 548 10.14 13.26 -14.21
C ARG A 548 10.22 13.83 -15.64
N PHE A 549 9.24 13.54 -16.49
CA PHE A 549 9.26 13.98 -17.89
C PHE A 549 8.66 15.37 -18.09
N CYS A 550 8.04 15.97 -17.06
CA CYS A 550 7.43 17.30 -17.15
C CYS A 550 8.46 18.39 -17.48
N GLU A 551 9.72 18.22 -17.07
CA GLU A 551 10.79 19.18 -17.41
C GLU A 551 11.13 19.21 -18.91
N LEU A 552 10.81 18.15 -19.66
CA LEU A 552 11.15 18.04 -21.08
C LEU A 552 10.25 18.91 -21.95
N ASN A 553 9.03 19.21 -21.48
CA ASN A 553 8.04 19.92 -22.26
C ASN A 553 7.02 20.64 -21.37
N LYS A 554 6.92 21.96 -21.53
CA LYS A 554 6.02 22.80 -20.73
C LYS A 554 4.54 22.41 -20.87
N ASN A 555 4.08 22.06 -22.07
CA ASN A 555 2.68 21.66 -22.29
C ASN A 555 2.36 20.33 -21.58
N LEU A 556 3.33 19.42 -21.48
CA LEU A 556 3.20 18.21 -20.68
C LEU A 556 3.07 18.56 -19.19
N GLN A 557 3.93 19.44 -18.67
CA GLN A 557 3.83 19.91 -17.27
C GLN A 557 2.44 20.49 -16.98
N GLU A 558 1.96 21.42 -17.81
CA GLU A 558 0.64 22.06 -17.67
C GLU A 558 -0.51 21.03 -17.71
N SER A 559 -0.41 20.03 -18.59
CA SER A 559 -1.39 18.95 -18.70
C SER A 559 -1.42 18.05 -17.45
N VAL A 560 -0.25 17.76 -16.88
CA VAL A 560 -0.12 16.98 -15.64
C VAL A 560 -0.63 17.78 -14.44
N GLU A 561 -0.30 19.06 -14.32
CA GLU A 561 -0.83 19.95 -13.28
C GLU A 561 -2.36 20.03 -13.34
N ALA A 562 -2.94 20.21 -14.53
CA ALA A 562 -4.40 20.21 -14.70
C ALA A 562 -5.05 18.88 -14.30
N HIS A 563 -4.42 17.75 -14.61
CA HIS A 563 -4.87 16.41 -14.16
C HIS A 563 -4.87 16.28 -12.63
N LEU A 564 -3.83 16.79 -11.97
CA LEU A 564 -3.68 16.76 -10.52
C LEU A 564 -4.66 17.71 -9.82
N GLN A 565 -4.92 18.89 -10.38
CA GLN A 565 -5.92 19.83 -9.87
C GLN A 565 -7.34 19.25 -9.94
N ARG A 566 -7.67 18.48 -11.00
CA ARG A 566 -8.96 17.77 -11.08
C ARG A 566 -9.11 16.68 -10.02
N GLU A 567 -8.02 16.02 -9.61
CA GLU A 567 -8.04 15.10 -8.46
C GLU A 567 -8.30 15.85 -7.15
N GLU A 568 -7.60 16.96 -6.91
CA GLU A 568 -7.76 17.79 -5.71
C GLU A 568 -9.19 18.34 -5.59
N ALA A 569 -9.80 18.72 -6.71
CA ALA A 569 -11.17 19.22 -6.75
C ALA A 569 -12.23 18.19 -6.29
N LEU A 570 -11.89 16.91 -6.22
CA LEU A 570 -12.77 15.87 -5.66
C LEU A 570 -12.81 15.88 -4.13
N TRP A 571 -11.90 16.62 -3.48
CA TRP A 571 -11.70 16.69 -2.04
C TRP A 571 -11.37 18.13 -1.61
N PRO A 572 -12.33 19.08 -1.77
CA PRO A 572 -12.06 20.52 -1.60
C PRO A 572 -11.56 20.90 -0.20
N ASP A 573 -11.86 20.09 0.80
CA ASP A 573 -11.55 20.36 2.21
C ASP A 573 -10.25 19.73 2.68
N ALA A 574 -9.66 18.82 1.90
CA ALA A 574 -8.37 18.23 2.17
C ALA A 574 -7.23 19.01 1.50
N VAL A 575 -6.03 18.90 2.05
CA VAL A 575 -4.80 19.43 1.47
C VAL A 575 -4.00 18.28 0.88
N PHE A 576 -3.79 18.30 -0.44
CA PHE A 576 -2.91 17.35 -1.09
C PHE A 576 -1.47 17.86 -0.95
N ALA A 577 -0.60 17.01 -0.44
CA ALA A 577 0.79 17.37 -0.22
C ALA A 577 1.73 16.33 -0.83
N GLU A 578 2.71 16.80 -1.57
CA GLU A 578 3.71 15.97 -2.23
C GLU A 578 4.77 15.53 -1.21
N VAL A 579 5.05 14.23 -1.10
CA VAL A 579 6.08 13.73 -0.18
C VAL A 579 7.47 13.98 -0.79
N VAL A 580 8.33 14.66 -0.02
CA VAL A 580 9.69 15.04 -0.43
C VAL A 580 10.69 14.29 0.43
N HIS A 581 11.39 13.33 -0.19
CA HIS A 581 12.35 12.45 0.47
C HIS A 581 13.46 12.08 -0.51
N LEU A 582 14.72 12.12 -0.09
CA LEU A 582 15.87 11.64 -0.86
C LEU A 582 16.59 10.53 -0.07
N PRO A 583 16.28 9.25 -0.32
CA PRO A 583 16.90 8.16 0.44
C PRO A 583 18.39 7.99 0.11
N GLN A 584 18.74 8.14 -1.17
CA GLN A 584 20.08 7.97 -1.71
C GLN A 584 20.25 8.87 -2.94
N GLY A 585 21.45 9.45 -3.15
CA GLY A 585 21.72 10.36 -4.27
C GLY A 585 21.22 9.83 -5.62
N ARG A 586 21.55 8.59 -5.98
CA ARG A 586 21.14 8.00 -7.28
C ARG A 586 19.63 7.86 -7.46
N MET A 587 18.88 7.63 -6.38
CA MET A 587 17.40 7.60 -6.45
C MET A 587 16.82 8.96 -6.82
N GLY A 588 17.56 10.04 -6.57
CA GLY A 588 17.24 11.40 -7.00
C GLY A 588 16.94 11.51 -8.49
N ASN A 589 17.64 10.77 -9.36
CA ASN A 589 17.40 10.77 -10.81
C ASN A 589 16.00 10.24 -11.20
N ILE A 590 15.34 9.48 -10.32
CA ILE A 590 13.97 8.97 -10.52
C ILE A 590 12.95 9.90 -9.85
N LEU A 591 13.35 10.54 -8.75
CA LEU A 591 12.50 11.38 -7.91
C LEU A 591 12.37 12.81 -8.44
N TYR A 592 13.39 13.33 -9.12
CA TYR A 592 13.39 14.70 -9.63
C TYR A 592 12.19 15.00 -10.52
N ARG A 593 11.49 16.10 -10.23
CA ARG A 593 10.32 16.61 -10.94
C ARG A 593 10.06 18.09 -10.64
N PRO A 594 9.32 18.83 -11.48
CA PRO A 594 8.81 20.16 -11.14
C PRO A 594 7.86 20.15 -9.92
N ASN A 595 7.50 21.34 -9.43
CA ASN A 595 6.50 21.49 -8.37
C ASN A 595 5.10 21.31 -8.96
N LEU A 596 4.54 20.11 -8.79
CA LEU A 596 3.26 19.72 -9.39
C LEU A 596 2.06 19.93 -8.45
N ARG A 597 2.30 20.24 -7.17
CA ARG A 597 1.27 20.52 -6.16
C ARG A 597 1.65 21.71 -5.29
N ALA A 598 0.65 22.28 -4.63
CA ALA A 598 0.83 23.47 -3.82
C ALA A 598 1.59 23.23 -2.50
N HIS A 599 1.42 22.08 -1.85
CA HIS A 599 2.04 21.78 -0.56
C HIS A 599 3.01 20.60 -0.65
N GLU A 600 4.02 20.58 0.22
CA GLU A 600 5.02 19.52 0.32
C GLU A 600 5.19 19.04 1.76
N ILE A 601 5.44 17.74 1.96
CA ILE A 601 5.82 17.14 3.24
C ILE A 601 7.30 16.76 3.16
N PRO A 602 8.23 17.62 3.62
CA PRO A 602 9.65 17.29 3.64
C PRO A 602 9.99 16.32 4.78
N TYR A 603 10.64 15.21 4.44
CA TYR A 603 11.17 14.24 5.40
C TYR A 603 12.47 13.62 4.87
N LEU A 604 13.61 13.97 5.47
CA LEU A 604 14.95 13.65 4.96
C LEU A 604 15.09 14.00 3.47
N GLY A 605 14.65 15.19 3.13
CA GLY A 605 14.67 15.76 1.79
C GLY A 605 14.46 17.26 1.86
N CYS A 606 15.02 18.00 0.90
CA CYS A 606 14.88 19.44 0.81
C CYS A 606 13.68 19.82 -0.06
N SER A 607 12.75 20.59 0.52
CA SER A 607 11.60 21.16 -0.20
C SER A 607 12.03 22.35 -1.04
N SER A 608 11.34 22.55 -2.17
CA SER A 608 11.46 23.75 -3.00
C SER A 608 10.24 24.67 -2.91
N ALA A 609 9.21 24.28 -2.15
CA ALA A 609 8.03 25.09 -1.89
C ALA A 609 8.33 26.23 -0.90
N ALA A 610 7.51 27.28 -0.91
CA ALA A 610 7.59 28.36 0.07
C ALA A 610 7.32 27.82 1.50
N ALA A 611 7.89 28.46 2.53
CA ALA A 611 7.82 27.96 3.91
C ALA A 611 6.37 27.77 4.42
N ASP A 612 5.43 28.62 4.00
CA ASP A 612 4.00 28.53 4.34
C ASP A 612 3.26 27.39 3.60
N LYS A 613 3.95 26.71 2.68
CA LYS A 613 3.46 25.57 1.91
C LYS A 613 4.15 24.25 2.28
N GLN A 614 5.09 24.30 3.20
CA GLN A 614 5.73 23.11 3.74
C GLN A 614 4.93 22.65 4.96
N ILE A 615 4.64 21.35 5.03
CA ILE A 615 3.98 20.72 6.18
C ILE A 615 5.03 19.83 6.86
N PRO A 616 5.70 20.32 7.91
CA PRO A 616 6.61 19.53 8.71
C PRO A 616 5.95 18.26 9.26
N VAL A 617 6.73 17.19 9.43
CA VAL A 617 6.20 15.91 9.94
C VAL A 617 5.72 16.02 11.40
N ASP A 618 6.32 16.91 12.20
CA ASP A 618 5.89 17.19 13.57
C ASP A 618 4.56 17.95 13.63
N ASP A 619 4.16 18.64 12.56
CA ASP A 619 2.84 19.26 12.42
C ASP A 619 1.71 18.23 12.18
N LEU A 620 2.06 17.01 11.77
CA LEU A 620 1.11 15.97 11.44
C LEU A 620 0.66 15.17 12.67
N LEU A 621 -0.65 15.03 12.79
CA LEU A 621 -1.31 14.13 13.72
C LEU A 621 -1.98 12.98 12.95
N VAL A 622 -1.96 11.79 13.52
CA VAL A 622 -2.61 10.59 13.01
C VAL A 622 -3.74 10.15 13.92
N SER A 623 -4.87 9.76 13.34
CA SER A 623 -5.97 9.13 14.07
C SER A 623 -6.63 8.04 13.24
N VAL A 624 -7.39 7.16 13.87
CA VAL A 624 -8.27 6.22 13.15
C VAL A 624 -9.74 6.63 13.32
N ARG A 625 -10.41 6.90 12.21
CA ARG A 625 -11.79 7.39 12.13
C ARG A 625 -12.58 6.55 11.11
N ARG A 626 -13.68 5.93 11.54
CA ARG A 626 -14.53 5.07 10.69
C ARG A 626 -13.70 4.04 9.89
N ASP A 627 -12.74 3.40 10.55
CA ASP A 627 -11.78 2.44 9.98
C ASP A 627 -10.75 3.00 8.97
N TRP A 628 -10.62 4.33 8.87
CA TRP A 628 -9.62 5.01 8.06
C TRP A 628 -8.56 5.67 8.92
N VAL A 629 -7.30 5.57 8.52
CA VAL A 629 -6.21 6.37 9.06
C VAL A 629 -6.32 7.77 8.45
N VAL A 630 -6.43 8.78 9.31
CA VAL A 630 -6.56 10.19 8.93
C VAL A 630 -5.32 10.93 9.40
N LEU A 631 -4.71 11.70 8.49
CA LEU A 631 -3.65 12.65 8.80
C LEU A 631 -4.22 14.06 8.85
N ARG A 632 -3.96 14.80 9.92
CA ARG A 632 -4.35 16.22 10.05
C ARG A 632 -3.13 17.06 10.35
N SER A 633 -3.04 18.22 9.72
CA SER A 633 -2.05 19.25 10.07
C SER A 633 -2.57 20.08 11.24
N LYS A 634 -1.75 20.26 12.29
CA LYS A 634 -2.09 21.13 13.44
C LYS A 634 -2.25 22.58 13.00
N SER A 635 -1.31 23.07 12.20
CA SER A 635 -1.28 24.46 11.74
C SER A 635 -2.39 24.82 10.76
N LEU A 636 -2.73 23.93 9.82
CA LEU A 636 -3.75 24.17 8.80
C LEU A 636 -5.17 23.78 9.25
N ASP A 637 -5.28 22.98 10.32
CA ASP A 637 -6.52 22.35 10.79
C ASP A 637 -7.30 21.62 9.69
N ARG A 638 -6.57 20.95 8.79
CA ARG A 638 -7.13 20.25 7.63
C ARG A 638 -6.52 18.86 7.48
N GLU A 639 -7.32 17.96 6.92
CA GLU A 639 -6.84 16.64 6.52
C GLU A 639 -5.76 16.79 5.45
N VAL A 640 -4.65 16.07 5.61
CA VAL A 640 -3.53 16.04 4.68
C VAL A 640 -3.52 14.71 3.95
N ILE A 641 -3.60 14.77 2.62
CA ILE A 641 -3.56 13.61 1.74
C ILE A 641 -2.16 13.55 1.10
N PRO A 642 -1.26 12.68 1.58
CA PRO A 642 0.06 12.53 0.98
C PRO A 642 -0.03 11.91 -0.42
N ARG A 643 0.80 12.42 -1.33
CA ARG A 643 0.93 11.93 -2.71
C ARG A 643 2.38 11.86 -3.14
N MET A 644 2.63 10.95 -4.08
CA MET A 644 3.83 10.96 -4.90
C MET A 644 3.45 11.03 -6.37
N SER A 645 4.16 11.89 -7.09
CA SER A 645 4.10 12.06 -8.54
C SER A 645 5.35 11.46 -9.22
N THR A 646 5.92 10.41 -8.60
CA THR A 646 7.11 9.68 -9.07
C THR A 646 6.84 8.19 -9.22
N ALA A 647 7.73 7.51 -9.95
CA ALA A 647 7.71 6.07 -10.17
C ALA A 647 8.50 5.30 -9.09
N HIS A 648 8.78 5.92 -7.94
CA HIS A 648 9.63 5.32 -6.91
C HIS A 648 8.90 4.18 -6.17
N ASN A 649 9.56 3.03 -6.07
CA ASN A 649 9.06 1.88 -5.32
C ASN A 649 9.44 1.96 -3.84
N TYR A 650 8.68 2.76 -3.09
CA TYR A 650 8.84 2.97 -1.65
C TYR A 650 8.56 1.72 -0.78
N ARG A 651 8.06 0.61 -1.36
CA ARG A 651 7.81 -0.63 -0.60
C ARG A 651 9.08 -1.44 -0.41
N ALA A 652 9.95 -1.46 -1.42
CA ALA A 652 11.20 -2.20 -1.39
C ALA A 652 12.29 -1.49 -0.56
N PHE A 653 12.18 -0.17 -0.38
CA PHE A 653 13.18 0.68 0.27
C PHE A 653 12.49 1.78 1.10
N GLY A 654 13.01 2.12 2.28
CA GLY A 654 12.58 3.31 3.02
C GLY A 654 12.31 3.10 4.52
N LEU A 655 12.15 4.23 5.22
CA LEU A 655 11.88 4.37 6.64
C LEU A 655 10.40 4.19 6.98
N GLY A 656 10.08 3.84 8.24
CA GLY A 656 8.69 3.67 8.71
C GLY A 656 7.79 4.85 8.36
N ILE A 657 8.22 6.07 8.65
CA ILE A 657 7.47 7.32 8.37
C ILE A 657 7.28 7.53 6.86
N TYR A 658 8.36 7.48 6.08
CA TYR A 658 8.27 7.65 4.63
C TYR A 658 7.36 6.60 3.98
N LYS A 659 7.52 5.33 4.36
CA LYS A 659 6.66 4.22 3.91
C LYS A 659 5.21 4.43 4.30
N PHE A 660 4.95 4.88 5.52
CA PHE A 660 3.61 5.16 6.01
C PHE A 660 2.93 6.27 5.18
N LEU A 661 3.60 7.42 5.02
CA LEU A 661 3.11 8.54 4.21
C LEU A 661 2.79 8.11 2.77
N CYS A 662 3.70 7.36 2.15
CA CYS A 662 3.49 6.86 0.79
C CYS A 662 2.40 5.78 0.72
N SER A 663 2.27 4.92 1.74
CA SER A 663 1.24 3.88 1.78
C SER A 663 -0.17 4.44 1.93
N LEU A 664 -0.34 5.56 2.64
CA LEU A 664 -1.65 6.19 2.82
C LEU A 664 -2.31 6.57 1.50
N GLN A 665 -1.54 6.84 0.44
CA GLN A 665 -2.10 7.12 -0.88
C GLN A 665 -2.97 5.95 -1.40
N ASN A 666 -2.68 4.72 -0.97
CA ASN A 666 -3.40 3.51 -1.38
C ASN A 666 -4.47 3.07 -0.38
N GLN A 667 -4.72 3.80 0.72
CA GLN A 667 -5.62 3.35 1.78
C GLN A 667 -7.03 3.00 1.27
N TYR A 668 -7.60 3.86 0.44
CA TYR A 668 -8.95 3.65 -0.11
C TYR A 668 -8.97 2.61 -1.23
N HIS A 669 -7.83 2.39 -1.88
CA HIS A 669 -7.68 1.57 -3.09
C HIS A 669 -6.39 0.73 -3.00
N PRO A 670 -6.31 -0.25 -2.08
CA PRO A 670 -5.06 -0.94 -1.74
C PRO A 670 -4.51 -1.81 -2.87
N VAL A 671 -5.36 -2.16 -3.84
CA VAL A 671 -5.04 -3.01 -4.97
C VAL A 671 -5.57 -2.33 -6.23
N LEU A 672 -4.74 -2.24 -7.25
CA LEU A 672 -5.17 -1.87 -8.60
C LEU A 672 -5.51 -3.14 -9.39
N PRO A 673 -6.49 -3.09 -10.31
CA PRO A 673 -6.82 -4.23 -11.15
C PRO A 673 -5.63 -4.69 -12.00
N GLY A 674 -5.52 -6.00 -12.19
CA GLY A 674 -4.51 -6.60 -13.04
C GLY A 674 -4.84 -8.06 -13.33
N TRP A 675 -4.27 -8.59 -14.41
CA TRP A 675 -4.40 -10.01 -14.73
C TRP A 675 -3.51 -10.86 -13.81
N THR A 676 -4.01 -12.01 -13.40
CA THR A 676 -3.24 -13.01 -12.66
C THR A 676 -3.62 -14.42 -13.08
N TRP A 677 -2.61 -15.26 -13.25
CA TRP A 677 -2.79 -16.70 -13.42
C TRP A 677 -2.91 -17.43 -12.07
N GLY A 678 -2.73 -16.72 -10.95
CA GLY A 678 -2.73 -17.34 -9.62
C GLY A 678 -1.71 -18.49 -9.55
N PRO A 679 -2.05 -19.62 -8.92
CA PRO A 679 -1.20 -20.82 -8.89
C PRO A 679 -0.82 -21.38 -10.26
N ILE A 680 -1.56 -21.05 -11.33
CA ILE A 680 -1.36 -21.62 -12.67
C ILE A 680 -0.15 -20.99 -13.38
N ARG A 681 0.38 -19.88 -12.86
CA ARG A 681 1.57 -19.18 -13.41
C ARG A 681 2.81 -20.06 -13.54
N TYR A 682 2.86 -21.18 -12.82
CA TYR A 682 3.97 -22.14 -12.85
C TYR A 682 3.90 -23.15 -14.01
N ALA A 683 2.87 -23.07 -14.86
CA ALA A 683 2.78 -23.91 -16.05
C ALA A 683 3.91 -23.63 -17.05
N ARG A 684 4.32 -24.67 -17.80
CA ARG A 684 5.40 -24.58 -18.82
C ARG A 684 5.05 -23.63 -19.97
N ALA A 685 3.77 -23.56 -20.33
CA ALA A 685 3.26 -22.69 -21.38
C ALA A 685 1.85 -22.20 -21.02
N LEU A 686 1.60 -20.92 -21.26
CA LEU A 686 0.29 -20.27 -21.08
C LEU A 686 -0.06 -19.48 -22.35
N PRO A 687 -1.33 -19.49 -22.78
CA PRO A 687 -1.78 -18.77 -23.97
C PRO A 687 -1.88 -17.27 -23.72
N ARG A 688 -1.90 -16.51 -24.81
CA ARG A 688 -2.41 -15.13 -24.80
C ARG A 688 -3.87 -15.14 -24.34
N VAL A 689 -4.26 -14.24 -23.44
CA VAL A 689 -5.65 -14.14 -23.00
C VAL A 689 -6.29 -12.89 -23.56
N ARG A 690 -7.41 -13.07 -24.26
CA ARG A 690 -8.14 -11.97 -24.89
C ARG A 690 -9.61 -11.95 -24.47
N CYS A 691 -10.15 -10.75 -24.23
CA CYS A 691 -11.57 -10.49 -24.06
C CYS A 691 -12.00 -9.40 -25.04
N GLY A 692 -12.70 -9.80 -26.11
CA GLY A 692 -13.00 -8.89 -27.22
C GLY A 692 -11.71 -8.33 -27.84
N ARG A 693 -11.45 -7.04 -27.65
CA ARG A 693 -10.26 -6.34 -28.15
C ARG A 693 -9.13 -6.23 -27.13
N PHE A 694 -9.41 -6.56 -25.87
CA PHE A 694 -8.43 -6.46 -24.79
C PHE A 694 -7.62 -7.72 -24.65
N VAL A 695 -6.31 -7.58 -24.81
CA VAL A 695 -5.33 -8.59 -24.43
C VAL A 695 -4.95 -8.35 -22.97
N PHE A 696 -5.37 -9.25 -22.08
CA PHE A 696 -5.11 -9.19 -20.64
C PHE A 696 -3.76 -9.82 -20.26
N ALA A 697 -3.30 -10.80 -21.03
CA ALA A 697 -2.02 -11.45 -20.83
C ALA A 697 -1.46 -11.88 -22.18
N LEU A 698 -0.14 -11.77 -22.33
CA LEU A 698 0.59 -12.36 -23.45
C LEU A 698 0.82 -13.85 -23.21
N ALA A 699 1.06 -14.59 -24.30
CA ALA A 699 1.52 -15.97 -24.20
C ALA A 699 2.89 -16.03 -23.50
N THR A 700 3.08 -17.00 -22.61
CA THR A 700 4.29 -17.14 -21.79
C THR A 700 4.82 -18.57 -21.80
N TRP A 701 6.15 -18.72 -21.74
CA TRP A 701 6.85 -20.00 -21.64
C TRP A 701 7.85 -19.99 -20.48
N ALA A 702 7.79 -21.00 -19.63
CA ALA A 702 8.68 -21.14 -18.48
C ALA A 702 9.75 -22.21 -18.75
N LEU A 703 11.01 -21.77 -18.76
CA LEU A 703 12.18 -22.66 -18.81
C LEU A 703 12.64 -22.94 -17.38
N ALA A 704 12.69 -24.23 -17.05
CA ALA A 704 13.08 -24.71 -15.74
C ALA A 704 14.60 -24.91 -15.67
N PHE A 705 15.07 -25.28 -14.48
CA PHE A 705 16.49 -25.51 -14.22
C PHE A 705 17.12 -26.49 -15.22
N ASP A 706 16.44 -27.60 -15.51
CA ASP A 706 16.98 -28.64 -16.39
C ASP A 706 17.17 -28.15 -17.83
N ASP A 707 16.23 -27.36 -18.38
CA ASP A 707 16.37 -26.80 -19.74
C ASP A 707 17.55 -25.83 -19.81
N LEU A 708 17.77 -25.02 -18.77
CA LEU A 708 18.85 -24.04 -18.73
C LEU A 708 20.21 -24.69 -18.50
N LYS A 709 20.25 -25.77 -17.71
CA LYS A 709 21.46 -26.55 -17.46
C LYS A 709 22.00 -27.17 -18.75
N GLU A 710 21.12 -27.70 -19.60
CA GLU A 710 21.49 -28.24 -20.92
C GLU A 710 22.14 -27.17 -21.82
N LEU A 711 21.74 -25.90 -21.69
CA LEU A 711 22.28 -24.80 -22.50
C LEU A 711 23.60 -24.20 -21.98
N ALA A 712 23.91 -24.40 -20.71
CA ALA A 712 24.91 -23.62 -19.99
C ALA A 712 26.34 -23.81 -20.51
N ASP A 713 26.71 -25.04 -20.89
CA ASP A 713 28.09 -25.39 -21.23
C ASP A 713 28.30 -25.74 -22.71
N LEU A 714 27.26 -25.59 -23.54
CA LEU A 714 27.38 -25.75 -24.99
C LEU A 714 28.17 -24.59 -25.61
N ASP A 715 28.84 -24.84 -26.74
CA ASP A 715 29.37 -23.75 -27.58
C ASP A 715 28.23 -22.98 -28.27
N SER A 716 28.56 -21.93 -29.04
CA SER A 716 27.56 -21.08 -29.70
C SER A 716 26.66 -21.86 -30.67
N ASP A 717 27.23 -22.71 -31.50
CA ASP A 717 26.52 -23.40 -32.58
C ASP A 717 25.66 -24.54 -32.02
N ALA A 718 26.20 -25.37 -31.13
CA ALA A 718 25.46 -26.41 -30.43
C ALA A 718 24.33 -25.81 -29.57
N GLY A 719 24.58 -24.67 -28.93
CA GLY A 719 23.57 -23.95 -28.17
C GLY A 719 22.45 -23.37 -29.02
N PHE A 720 22.72 -22.95 -30.26
CA PHE A 720 21.66 -22.53 -31.18
C PHE A 720 20.72 -23.69 -31.53
N ILE A 721 21.28 -24.85 -31.84
CA ILE A 721 20.52 -26.07 -32.16
C ILE A 721 19.64 -26.46 -30.96
N ALA A 722 20.22 -26.55 -29.76
CA ALA A 722 19.47 -26.87 -28.54
C ALA A 722 18.32 -25.87 -28.26
N VAL A 723 18.53 -24.58 -28.53
CA VAL A 723 17.46 -23.58 -28.41
C VAL A 723 16.34 -23.81 -29.44
N GLN A 724 16.65 -24.24 -30.67
CA GLN A 724 15.61 -24.61 -31.64
C GLN A 724 14.83 -25.86 -31.21
N GLU A 725 15.49 -26.86 -30.61
CA GLU A 725 14.82 -28.04 -30.07
C GLU A 725 13.85 -27.67 -28.94
N ILE A 726 14.27 -26.80 -28.01
CA ILE A 726 13.41 -26.29 -26.94
C ILE A 726 12.25 -25.48 -27.53
N ARG A 727 12.50 -24.64 -28.55
CA ARG A 727 11.49 -23.86 -29.27
C ARG A 727 10.43 -24.77 -29.89
N ASP A 728 10.84 -25.80 -30.60
CA ASP A 728 9.92 -26.72 -31.28
C ASP A 728 9.12 -27.54 -30.25
N ARG A 729 9.77 -28.02 -29.18
CA ARG A 729 9.13 -28.76 -28.08
C ARG A 729 8.07 -27.93 -27.33
N LEU A 730 8.35 -26.65 -27.11
CA LEU A 730 7.44 -25.74 -26.38
C LEU A 730 6.54 -24.91 -27.31
N LYS A 731 6.60 -25.13 -28.63
CA LYS A 731 5.88 -24.38 -29.67
C LYS A 731 6.07 -22.85 -29.55
N MET A 732 7.29 -22.40 -29.25
CA MET A 732 7.59 -20.97 -29.09
C MET A 732 7.62 -20.24 -30.46
N PRO A 733 7.07 -19.02 -30.56
CA PRO A 733 7.18 -18.20 -31.76
C PRO A 733 8.64 -17.78 -31.99
N ARG A 734 8.95 -17.35 -33.22
CA ARG A 734 10.29 -16.85 -33.56
C ARG A 734 10.74 -15.69 -32.65
N TYR A 735 9.82 -14.76 -32.38
CA TYR A 735 10.10 -13.55 -31.61
C TYR A 735 9.50 -13.67 -30.21
N VAL A 736 10.37 -13.66 -29.20
CA VAL A 736 10.01 -13.69 -27.78
C VAL A 736 10.71 -12.55 -27.06
N GLN A 737 10.35 -12.33 -25.80
CA GLN A 737 11.07 -11.45 -24.90
C GLN A 737 11.38 -12.18 -23.59
N LEU A 738 12.63 -12.07 -23.14
CA LEU A 738 13.04 -12.54 -21.82
C LEU A 738 12.63 -11.50 -20.77
N VAL A 739 11.74 -11.91 -19.86
CA VAL A 739 11.16 -11.02 -18.85
C VAL A 739 11.77 -11.25 -17.48
N ASP A 740 12.15 -10.16 -16.83
CA ASP A 740 12.76 -10.11 -15.50
C ASP A 740 12.23 -8.87 -14.77
N GLY A 741 11.12 -9.04 -14.04
CA GLY A 741 10.38 -7.92 -13.44
C GLY A 741 9.90 -6.92 -14.49
N ASP A 742 10.38 -5.68 -14.41
CA ASP A 742 10.07 -4.58 -15.34
C ASP A 742 11.01 -4.54 -16.57
N ASN A 743 11.97 -5.46 -16.64
CA ASN A 743 12.91 -5.56 -17.75
C ASN A 743 12.47 -6.66 -18.72
N ALA A 744 12.19 -6.25 -19.96
CA ALA A 744 12.01 -7.17 -21.08
C ALA A 744 13.16 -7.01 -22.08
N MET A 745 13.72 -8.14 -22.53
CA MET A 745 14.74 -8.18 -23.58
C MET A 745 14.20 -8.93 -24.81
N PRO A 746 13.99 -8.27 -25.95
CA PRO A 746 13.56 -8.92 -27.18
C PRO A 746 14.62 -9.89 -27.71
N ILE A 747 14.19 -11.08 -28.09
CA ILE A 747 15.03 -12.15 -28.64
C ILE A 747 14.40 -12.64 -29.95
N ASP A 748 15.15 -12.56 -31.04
CA ASP A 748 14.88 -13.33 -32.26
C ASP A 748 15.54 -14.70 -32.10
N LEU A 749 14.74 -15.76 -31.99
CA LEU A 749 15.23 -17.13 -31.80
C LEU A 749 15.87 -17.70 -33.07
N GLU A 750 15.72 -17.07 -34.24
CA GLU A 750 16.38 -17.52 -35.48
C GLU A 750 17.69 -16.79 -35.75
N ASN A 751 18.00 -15.74 -34.99
CA ASN A 751 19.24 -15.00 -35.13
C ASN A 751 20.31 -15.54 -34.16
N VAL A 752 21.40 -16.08 -34.72
CA VAL A 752 22.48 -16.73 -33.97
C VAL A 752 23.08 -15.84 -32.87
N LEU A 753 23.30 -14.54 -33.13
CA LEU A 753 23.82 -13.62 -32.12
C LEU A 753 22.78 -13.28 -31.05
N SER A 754 21.51 -13.17 -31.43
CA SER A 754 20.41 -12.97 -30.48
C SER A 754 20.25 -14.17 -29.53
N VAL A 755 20.42 -15.40 -30.04
CA VAL A 755 20.43 -16.63 -29.24
C VAL A 755 21.65 -16.67 -28.30
N ASP A 756 22.84 -16.26 -28.77
CA ASP A 756 24.02 -16.13 -27.89
C ASP A 756 23.79 -15.13 -26.74
N VAL A 757 23.13 -14.00 -27.01
CA VAL A 757 22.74 -13.04 -25.98
C VAL A 757 21.78 -13.71 -24.98
N PHE A 758 20.72 -14.35 -25.46
CA PHE A 758 19.78 -15.09 -24.61
C PHE A 758 20.49 -16.07 -23.68
N ARG A 759 21.33 -16.94 -24.23
CA ARG A 759 22.10 -17.93 -23.45
C ARG A 759 23.02 -17.29 -22.42
N SER A 760 23.68 -16.18 -22.79
CA SER A 760 24.56 -15.45 -21.86
C SER A 760 23.80 -14.86 -20.66
N LEU A 761 22.55 -14.45 -20.86
CA LEU A 761 21.70 -13.88 -19.81
C LEU A 761 21.09 -14.96 -18.91
N THR A 762 20.90 -16.19 -19.42
CA THR A 762 20.23 -17.28 -18.70
C THR A 762 21.15 -18.32 -18.08
N ARG A 763 22.44 -18.39 -18.46
CA ARG A 763 23.42 -19.41 -18.06
C ARG A 763 23.47 -19.76 -16.56
N ARG A 764 23.23 -18.79 -15.66
CA ARG A 764 23.34 -18.96 -14.20
C ARG A 764 22.00 -18.85 -13.47
N ARG A 765 20.88 -18.83 -14.21
CA ARG A 765 19.55 -18.62 -13.63
C ARG A 765 18.89 -19.98 -13.37
N PRO A 766 18.17 -20.15 -12.24
CA PRO A 766 17.49 -21.40 -11.94
C PRO A 766 16.21 -21.60 -12.78
N SER A 767 15.62 -20.52 -13.28
CA SER A 767 14.48 -20.54 -14.21
C SER A 767 14.38 -19.19 -14.91
N VAL A 768 13.68 -19.16 -16.04
CA VAL A 768 13.32 -17.92 -16.74
C VAL A 768 11.92 -18.01 -17.33
N THR A 769 11.27 -16.86 -17.47
CA THR A 769 10.01 -16.73 -18.20
C THR A 769 10.25 -15.95 -19.48
N LEU A 770 9.77 -16.50 -20.59
CA LEU A 770 9.70 -15.86 -21.89
C LEU A 770 8.26 -15.45 -22.14
N GLU A 771 8.05 -14.28 -22.72
CA GLU A 771 6.75 -13.85 -23.26
C GLU A 771 6.85 -13.70 -24.78
N GLU A 772 5.74 -13.75 -25.48
CA GLU A 772 5.74 -13.44 -26.92
C GLU A 772 6.07 -11.96 -27.15
N LEU A 773 6.78 -11.65 -28.24
CA LEU A 773 6.97 -10.26 -28.65
C LEU A 773 5.72 -9.77 -29.38
N TYR A 774 4.98 -8.82 -28.78
CA TYR A 774 3.68 -8.37 -29.28
C TYR A 774 3.47 -6.85 -29.10
N PRO A 775 2.97 -6.12 -30.11
CA PRO A 775 2.58 -6.57 -31.46
C PRO A 775 3.75 -6.88 -32.41
N LEU A 776 3.46 -7.58 -33.52
CA LEU A 776 4.37 -7.77 -34.65
C LEU A 776 4.12 -6.69 -35.73
N THR A 777 4.97 -6.62 -36.74
CA THR A 777 5.15 -5.42 -37.58
C THR A 777 3.97 -4.92 -38.39
N ASP A 778 3.01 -5.79 -38.70
CA ASP A 778 1.85 -5.38 -39.51
C ASP A 778 0.82 -4.58 -38.69
N ASP A 779 0.98 -4.53 -37.36
CA ASP A 779 0.04 -3.91 -36.42
C ASP A 779 0.68 -2.82 -35.53
N LEU A 780 1.64 -2.06 -36.07
CA LEU A 780 2.29 -0.93 -35.38
C LEU A 780 1.62 0.40 -35.74
N ILE A 781 0.91 1.00 -34.77
CA ILE A 781 0.08 2.19 -35.02
C ILE A 781 0.86 3.51 -35.11
N VAL A 782 2.10 3.53 -34.59
CA VAL A 782 2.98 4.71 -34.62
C VAL A 782 3.99 4.57 -35.73
N GLU A 783 4.06 5.58 -36.60
CA GLU A 783 5.01 5.62 -37.73
C GLU A 783 5.99 6.80 -37.63
N GLY A 784 7.16 6.66 -38.27
CA GLY A 784 8.17 7.70 -38.45
C GLY A 784 9.18 7.26 -39.51
N ASP A 785 9.63 8.16 -40.37
CA ASP A 785 10.51 7.86 -41.52
C ASP A 785 9.98 6.70 -42.42
N GLY A 786 8.65 6.48 -42.49
CA GLY A 786 8.03 5.37 -43.22
C GLY A 786 8.18 3.98 -42.57
N ALA A 787 8.54 3.92 -41.28
CA ALA A 787 8.70 2.69 -40.51
C ALA A 787 7.89 2.74 -39.19
N GLY A 788 7.52 1.57 -38.68
CA GLY A 788 6.68 1.41 -37.49
C GLY A 788 7.50 1.31 -36.19
N TYR A 789 6.97 1.90 -35.12
CA TYR A 789 7.62 1.91 -33.80
C TYR A 789 6.81 1.11 -32.78
N CYS A 790 7.51 0.29 -31.98
CA CYS A 790 6.94 -0.20 -30.73
C CYS A 790 6.55 0.99 -29.86
N SER A 791 5.36 0.96 -29.25
CA SER A 791 4.80 2.13 -28.57
C SER A 791 4.05 1.75 -27.29
N GLN A 792 4.20 2.59 -26.26
CA GLN A 792 3.45 2.51 -25.02
C GLN A 792 2.78 3.86 -24.75
N PHE A 793 1.47 3.86 -24.50
CA PHE A 793 0.71 5.04 -24.11
C PHE A 793 0.48 5.04 -22.62
N ILE A 794 0.72 6.18 -21.97
CA ILE A 794 0.30 6.44 -20.59
C ILE A 794 -0.90 7.36 -20.66
N ILE A 795 -2.06 6.87 -20.27
CA ILE A 795 -3.33 7.60 -20.33
C ILE A 795 -3.81 7.87 -18.90
N PRO A 796 -3.76 9.12 -18.41
CA PRO A 796 -4.31 9.50 -17.11
C PRO A 796 -5.84 9.58 -17.15
N TYR A 797 -6.48 9.17 -16.05
CA TYR A 797 -7.93 9.26 -15.84
C TYR A 797 -8.24 9.92 -14.50
N ASN A 798 -9.26 10.76 -14.48
CA ASN A 798 -9.88 11.27 -13.26
C ASN A 798 -11.28 10.67 -13.12
N ALA A 799 -11.70 10.41 -11.89
CA ALA A 799 -13.09 10.15 -11.59
C ALA A 799 -13.93 11.40 -11.84
N THR A 800 -15.12 11.23 -12.39
CA THR A 800 -16.06 12.35 -12.49
C THR A 800 -16.69 12.62 -11.12
N PRO A 801 -16.96 13.89 -10.78
CA PRO A 801 -17.79 14.21 -9.63
C PRO A 801 -19.16 13.55 -9.79
N ASP A 802 -19.55 12.68 -8.85
CA ASP A 802 -20.90 12.11 -8.82
C ASP A 802 -21.80 13.08 -8.06
N ALA A 803 -22.81 13.66 -8.73
CA ALA A 803 -23.80 14.52 -8.09
C ALA A 803 -24.63 13.78 -7.01
N THR A 804 -24.55 12.44 -6.99
CA THR A 804 -25.25 11.53 -6.07
C THR A 804 -24.29 10.76 -5.16
N ALA A 805 -23.01 11.14 -5.07
CA ALA A 805 -22.08 10.51 -4.15
C ALA A 805 -22.60 10.67 -2.72
N ASP A 806 -22.82 9.54 -2.05
CA ASP A 806 -23.32 9.47 -0.68
C ASP A 806 -22.39 10.28 0.25
N PRO A 807 -22.87 11.31 0.98
CA PRO A 807 -22.06 12.15 1.89
C PRO A 807 -21.50 11.40 3.11
N THR A 808 -21.57 10.07 3.11
CA THR A 808 -21.16 9.17 4.21
C THR A 808 -19.68 8.77 4.21
N LEU A 809 -18.94 9.06 3.12
CA LEU A 809 -17.48 9.22 3.17
C LEU A 809 -17.12 10.38 4.12
N PRO A 810 -15.90 10.48 4.67
CA PRO A 810 -15.58 11.56 5.59
C PRO A 810 -15.55 12.90 4.82
N MET A 811 -16.72 13.52 4.67
CA MET A 811 -16.85 14.95 4.50
C MET A 811 -16.45 15.52 5.86
N PHE A 812 -15.16 15.81 6.02
CA PHE A 812 -14.67 16.53 7.20
C PHE A 812 -14.86 18.05 7.09
N ALA A 813 -15.56 18.54 6.06
CA ALA A 813 -16.10 19.89 6.11
C ALA A 813 -17.62 19.90 6.01
N GLY A 814 -18.18 20.73 6.88
CA GLY A 814 -19.61 20.89 7.04
C GLY A 814 -20.05 20.44 8.44
N SER A 815 -20.20 21.42 9.32
CA SER A 815 -21.09 21.44 10.49
C SER A 815 -20.76 20.70 11.79
N ASP A 816 -19.57 20.12 12.01
CA ASP A 816 -19.16 19.84 13.40
C ASP A 816 -18.56 21.10 14.04
N ARG A 817 -19.35 22.19 14.04
CA ARG A 817 -19.02 23.50 14.66
C ARG A 817 -18.82 23.41 16.18
N ASN A 818 -19.03 22.23 16.78
CA ASN A 818 -18.85 21.96 18.20
C ASN A 818 -17.57 21.16 18.53
N ARG A 819 -16.61 21.04 17.60
CA ARG A 819 -15.31 20.46 17.93
C ARG A 819 -14.53 21.37 18.85
N ARG A 820 -14.52 21.02 20.14
CA ARG A 820 -13.69 21.68 21.14
C ARG A 820 -12.21 21.52 20.74
N PRO A 821 -11.38 22.55 20.99
CA PRO A 821 -9.93 22.45 20.82
C PRO A 821 -9.38 21.28 21.64
N PHE A 822 -8.22 20.79 21.23
CA PHE A 822 -7.45 19.80 21.99
C PHE A 822 -7.41 20.22 23.47
N PRO A 823 -7.93 19.42 24.41
CA PRO A 823 -7.76 19.76 25.81
C PRO A 823 -6.26 19.68 26.14
N GLU A 824 -5.71 20.75 26.72
CA GLU A 824 -4.31 20.80 27.18
C GLU A 824 -4.00 19.70 28.23
N ASN A 825 -5.03 19.09 28.82
CA ASN A 825 -4.93 17.91 29.68
C ASN A 825 -5.64 16.71 29.06
N ILE A 826 -4.88 15.70 28.64
CA ILE A 826 -5.38 14.38 28.24
C ILE A 826 -5.97 13.73 29.51
N PRO A 827 -7.26 13.36 29.55
CA PRO A 827 -7.84 12.67 30.70
C PRO A 827 -7.08 11.37 30.95
N ILE A 828 -6.79 11.03 32.21
CA ILE A 828 -6.15 9.76 32.57
C ILE A 828 -7.07 8.61 32.12
N ARG A 829 -6.58 7.79 31.19
CA ARG A 829 -7.30 6.64 30.61
C ARG A 829 -6.77 5.30 31.09
N SER A 830 -5.50 5.26 31.48
CA SER A 830 -4.76 4.03 31.81
C SER A 830 -4.41 4.03 33.28
N PHE A 831 -4.81 2.98 33.98
CA PHE A 831 -4.60 2.83 35.41
C PHE A 831 -3.72 1.62 35.67
N ALA A 832 -2.48 1.87 36.06
CA ALA A 832 -1.53 0.82 36.43
C ALA A 832 -1.95 0.13 37.74
N PRO A 833 -1.55 -1.13 37.99
CA PRO A 833 -1.75 -1.78 39.28
C PRO A 833 -1.19 -0.94 40.44
N GLY A 834 -2.04 -0.66 41.44
CA GLY A 834 -1.67 0.19 42.57
C GLY A 834 -2.04 1.66 42.42
N SER A 835 -2.76 2.02 41.36
CA SER A 835 -3.53 3.26 41.27
C SER A 835 -4.93 3.08 41.89
N GLU A 836 -5.87 3.97 41.57
CA GLU A 836 -7.28 3.89 42.00
C GLU A 836 -8.03 2.67 41.43
N TRP A 837 -7.44 1.94 40.47
CA TRP A 837 -7.95 0.69 39.95
C TRP A 837 -6.98 -0.47 40.16
N LEU A 838 -7.56 -1.65 40.45
CA LEU A 838 -6.86 -2.93 40.47
C LEU A 838 -7.56 -3.90 39.51
N TYR A 839 -6.81 -4.39 38.53
CA TYR A 839 -7.32 -5.25 37.46
C TYR A 839 -6.57 -6.59 37.40
N PHE A 840 -7.33 -7.67 37.53
CA PHE A 840 -6.86 -9.04 37.42
C PHE A 840 -7.41 -9.76 36.18
N LYS A 841 -6.58 -10.58 35.56
CA LYS A 841 -6.99 -11.62 34.60
C LYS A 841 -6.85 -12.99 35.26
N LEU A 842 -7.97 -13.69 35.48
CA LEU A 842 -8.03 -15.04 36.04
C LEU A 842 -8.26 -16.04 34.90
N TYR A 843 -7.22 -16.74 34.47
CA TYR A 843 -7.26 -17.65 33.33
C TYR A 843 -7.84 -19.00 33.72
N CYS A 844 -8.91 -19.40 33.05
CA CYS A 844 -9.68 -20.61 33.34
C CYS A 844 -10.45 -21.08 32.11
N GLY A 845 -11.08 -22.26 32.19
CA GLY A 845 -11.97 -22.74 31.13
C GLY A 845 -13.37 -22.09 31.18
N PRO A 846 -14.06 -21.90 30.03
CA PRO A 846 -15.42 -21.35 30.00
C PRO A 846 -16.42 -22.12 30.88
N SER A 847 -16.24 -23.44 31.03
CA SER A 847 -17.12 -24.33 31.79
C SER A 847 -17.07 -24.09 33.30
N VAL A 848 -15.90 -23.74 33.85
CA VAL A 848 -15.65 -23.52 35.29
C VAL A 848 -15.74 -22.04 35.70
N ALA A 849 -15.95 -21.16 34.74
CA ALA A 849 -15.95 -19.72 34.97
C ALA A 849 -17.02 -19.24 35.97
N ASP A 850 -18.22 -19.82 35.93
CA ASP A 850 -19.28 -19.46 36.87
C ASP A 850 -18.95 -19.94 38.28
N GLU A 851 -18.31 -21.11 38.41
CA GLU A 851 -17.85 -21.62 39.69
C GLU A 851 -16.82 -20.67 40.30
N ILE A 852 -15.82 -20.26 39.52
CA ILE A 852 -14.80 -19.28 39.94
C ILE A 852 -15.43 -17.92 40.26
N LEU A 853 -16.41 -17.47 39.47
CA LEU A 853 -17.12 -16.23 39.73
C LEU A 853 -17.83 -16.27 41.10
N GLN A 854 -18.52 -17.37 41.41
CA GLN A 854 -19.30 -17.52 42.64
C GLN A 854 -18.44 -17.84 43.87
N GLN A 855 -17.37 -18.62 43.72
CA GLN A 855 -16.53 -19.07 44.83
C GLN A 855 -15.33 -18.15 45.11
N VAL A 856 -14.88 -17.38 44.13
CA VAL A 856 -13.67 -16.54 44.24
C VAL A 856 -13.99 -15.06 44.02
N VAL A 857 -14.44 -14.68 42.83
CA VAL A 857 -14.51 -13.27 42.42
C VAL A 857 -15.55 -12.49 43.26
N ILE A 858 -16.78 -12.98 43.34
CA ILE A 858 -17.86 -12.30 44.08
C ILE A 858 -17.55 -12.23 45.58
N PRO A 859 -17.11 -13.30 46.27
CA PRO A 859 -16.73 -13.23 47.68
C PRO A 859 -15.62 -12.20 47.96
N VAL A 860 -14.56 -12.20 47.16
CA VAL A 860 -13.45 -11.24 47.29
C VAL A 860 -13.93 -9.81 47.07
N ALA A 861 -14.76 -9.58 46.04
CA ALA A 861 -15.32 -8.26 45.76
C ALA A 861 -16.20 -7.76 46.92
N ARG A 862 -17.10 -8.60 47.45
CA ARG A 862 -17.97 -8.24 48.57
C ARG A 862 -17.20 -7.95 49.85
N GLN A 863 -16.13 -8.70 50.11
CA GLN A 863 -15.27 -8.42 51.25
C GLN A 863 -14.52 -7.10 51.09
N ALA A 864 -13.98 -6.80 49.90
CA ALA A 864 -13.32 -5.53 49.61
C ALA A 864 -14.27 -4.33 49.72
N LEU A 865 -15.55 -4.48 49.32
CA LEU A 865 -16.59 -3.48 49.54
C LEU A 865 -16.90 -3.31 51.04
N ALA A 866 -17.01 -4.42 51.79
CA ALA A 866 -17.32 -4.39 53.22
C ALA A 866 -16.23 -3.69 54.05
N THR A 867 -14.96 -3.87 53.71
CA THR A 867 -13.85 -3.15 54.35
C THR A 867 -13.67 -1.73 53.83
N LYS A 868 -14.42 -1.32 52.79
CA LYS A 868 -14.25 -0.07 52.04
C LYS A 868 -12.88 0.07 51.36
N ALA A 869 -12.19 -1.04 51.09
CA ALA A 869 -11.00 -1.04 50.25
C ALA A 869 -11.37 -0.76 48.78
N ALA A 870 -12.50 -1.31 48.33
CA ALA A 870 -13.11 -1.03 47.05
C ALA A 870 -14.41 -0.22 47.21
N THR A 871 -14.74 0.61 46.22
CA THR A 871 -16.02 1.31 46.09
C THR A 871 -16.92 0.65 45.05
N HIS A 872 -16.33 0.15 43.96
CA HIS A 872 -17.03 -0.50 42.85
C HIS A 872 -16.20 -1.67 42.34
N TRP A 873 -16.85 -2.65 41.73
CA TRP A 873 -16.18 -3.73 41.03
C TRP A 873 -16.99 -4.17 39.83
N PHE A 874 -16.36 -4.79 38.84
CA PHE A 874 -17.08 -5.49 37.80
C PHE A 874 -16.23 -6.59 37.18
N PHE A 875 -16.87 -7.50 36.46
CA PHE A 875 -16.18 -8.52 35.69
C PHE A 875 -16.61 -8.54 34.23
N ILE A 876 -15.75 -9.07 33.36
CA ILE A 876 -16.07 -9.41 31.96
C ILE A 876 -15.43 -10.75 31.59
N ARG A 877 -16.02 -11.46 30.63
CA ARG A 877 -15.48 -12.72 30.09
C ARG A 877 -14.73 -12.43 28.79
N TYR A 878 -13.51 -12.93 28.65
CA TYR A 878 -12.65 -12.59 27.50
C TYR A 878 -11.84 -13.79 27.01
N GLY A 879 -11.42 -13.75 25.74
CA GLY A 879 -10.70 -14.84 25.07
C GLY A 879 -9.62 -14.35 24.13
N ASP A 880 -8.56 -13.75 24.69
CA ASP A 880 -7.35 -13.36 23.96
C ASP A 880 -6.21 -13.06 24.97
N PRO A 881 -5.05 -13.74 24.92
CA PRO A 881 -4.69 -14.86 24.04
C PRO A 881 -5.34 -16.19 24.44
N GLN A 882 -5.83 -16.29 25.68
CA GLN A 882 -6.50 -17.47 26.24
C GLN A 882 -7.75 -17.03 27.01
N TRP A 883 -8.67 -17.96 27.25
CA TRP A 883 -9.92 -17.67 27.96
C TRP A 883 -9.67 -17.28 29.43
N HIS A 884 -10.30 -16.20 29.89
CA HIS A 884 -10.15 -15.69 31.26
C HIS A 884 -11.32 -14.81 31.71
N LEU A 885 -11.47 -14.69 33.03
CA LEU A 885 -12.26 -13.63 33.66
C LEU A 885 -11.38 -12.40 33.88
N ARG A 886 -11.89 -11.24 33.52
CA ARG A 886 -11.28 -9.94 33.85
C ARG A 886 -12.04 -9.38 35.04
N PHE A 887 -11.36 -9.22 36.17
CA PHE A 887 -11.94 -8.74 37.41
C PHE A 887 -11.31 -7.39 37.78
N ARG A 888 -12.13 -6.35 37.89
CA ARG A 888 -11.68 -4.97 38.11
C ARG A 888 -12.33 -4.42 39.37
N LEU A 889 -11.54 -3.74 40.20
CA LEU A 889 -12.01 -3.03 41.38
C LEU A 889 -11.48 -1.59 41.37
N ALA A 890 -12.35 -0.64 41.68
CA ALA A 890 -11.99 0.75 41.96
C ALA A 890 -12.01 0.98 43.47
N GLY A 891 -11.10 1.80 44.00
CA GLY A 891 -10.96 1.95 45.44
C GLY A 891 -9.77 2.79 45.88
N VAL A 892 -9.39 2.65 47.15
CA VAL A 892 -8.25 3.37 47.73
C VAL A 892 -6.96 2.62 47.36
N PRO A 893 -6.02 3.23 46.62
CA PRO A 893 -4.86 2.54 46.04
C PRO A 893 -4.07 1.67 47.03
N GLU A 894 -3.72 2.22 48.18
CA GLU A 894 -2.90 1.55 49.19
C GLU A 894 -3.62 0.34 49.81
N ARG A 895 -4.95 0.41 49.90
CA ARG A 895 -5.80 -0.65 50.47
C ARG A 895 -6.15 -1.72 49.44
N LEU A 896 -6.33 -1.35 48.18
CA LEU A 896 -6.60 -2.31 47.11
C LEU A 896 -5.48 -3.34 47.00
N ILE A 897 -4.22 -2.91 46.97
CA ILE A 897 -3.08 -3.84 46.92
C ILE A 897 -2.98 -4.65 48.21
N SER A 898 -2.96 -3.99 49.37
CA SER A 898 -2.66 -4.64 50.65
C SER A 898 -3.76 -5.59 51.14
N GLU A 899 -5.03 -5.36 50.77
CA GLU A 899 -6.16 -6.19 51.19
C GLU A 899 -6.65 -7.15 50.09
N VAL A 900 -6.80 -6.70 48.83
CA VAL A 900 -7.46 -7.51 47.80
C VAL A 900 -6.54 -8.62 47.26
N VAL A 901 -5.25 -8.36 47.09
CA VAL A 901 -4.31 -9.36 46.56
C VAL A 901 -4.20 -10.58 47.49
N PRO A 902 -4.03 -10.45 48.82
CA PRO A 902 -4.06 -11.60 49.72
C PRO A 902 -5.40 -12.34 49.71
N LEU A 903 -6.53 -11.62 49.71
CA LEU A 903 -7.86 -12.23 49.68
C LEU A 903 -8.08 -13.07 48.41
N LEU A 904 -7.73 -12.52 47.25
CA LEU A 904 -7.84 -13.22 45.98
C LEU A 904 -6.93 -14.46 45.94
N THR A 905 -5.72 -14.35 46.49
CA THR A 905 -4.76 -15.46 46.59
C THR A 905 -5.34 -16.60 47.43
N GLN A 906 -5.86 -16.28 48.62
CA GLN A 906 -6.46 -17.26 49.52
C GLN A 906 -7.69 -17.94 48.89
N ALA A 907 -8.62 -17.14 48.33
CA ALA A 907 -9.84 -17.66 47.71
C ALA A 907 -9.56 -18.54 46.47
N SER A 908 -8.47 -18.27 45.74
CA SER A 908 -8.11 -19.02 44.52
C SER A 908 -7.33 -20.31 44.78
N GLN A 909 -6.83 -20.53 46.00
CA GLN A 909 -5.86 -21.60 46.28
C GLN A 909 -6.37 -23.01 45.96
N ALA A 910 -7.62 -23.32 46.31
CA ALA A 910 -8.25 -24.60 46.00
C ALA A 910 -8.49 -24.80 44.48
N HIS A 911 -8.65 -23.71 43.73
CA HIS A 911 -8.82 -23.78 42.28
C HIS A 911 -7.50 -23.99 41.54
N PHE A 912 -6.40 -23.42 42.04
CA PHE A 912 -5.05 -23.70 41.57
C PHE A 912 -4.67 -25.17 41.80
N GLN A 913 -4.91 -25.71 43.00
CA GLN A 913 -4.61 -27.12 43.32
C GLN A 913 -5.38 -28.09 42.41
N ARG A 914 -6.60 -27.74 41.99
CA ARG A 914 -7.43 -28.53 41.07
C ARG A 914 -7.18 -28.24 39.58
N GLY A 915 -6.32 -27.27 39.25
CA GLY A 915 -6.03 -26.85 37.87
C GLY A 915 -7.17 -26.11 37.15
N THR A 916 -8.19 -25.64 37.88
CA THR A 916 -9.34 -24.91 37.30
C THR A 916 -9.05 -23.43 37.07
N ILE A 917 -8.12 -22.84 37.85
CA ILE A 917 -7.44 -21.59 37.54
C ILE A 917 -6.00 -21.94 37.14
N ALA A 918 -5.61 -21.57 35.93
CA ALA A 918 -4.26 -21.82 35.41
C ALA A 918 -3.27 -20.74 35.88
N ARG A 919 -3.69 -19.47 35.90
CA ARG A 919 -2.88 -18.33 36.33
C ARG A 919 -3.73 -17.11 36.67
N ILE A 920 -3.21 -16.25 37.53
CA ILE A 920 -3.75 -14.91 37.80
C ILE A 920 -2.69 -13.88 37.41
N GLN A 921 -3.08 -12.83 36.70
CA GLN A 921 -2.19 -11.76 36.23
C GLN A 921 -2.76 -10.40 36.64
N LEU A 922 -1.92 -9.52 37.18
CA LEU A 922 -2.21 -8.08 37.33
C LEU A 922 -1.96 -7.36 36.00
N ASP A 923 -2.81 -6.41 35.65
CA ASP A 923 -2.74 -5.72 34.36
C ASP A 923 -3.22 -4.26 34.47
N THR A 924 -2.97 -3.47 33.42
CA THR A 924 -3.39 -2.07 33.31
C THR A 924 -4.86 -1.98 32.90
N TYR A 925 -5.65 -1.16 33.60
CA TYR A 925 -7.03 -0.89 33.18
C TYR A 925 -7.07 0.32 32.25
N ASP A 926 -7.40 0.07 30.98
CA ASP A 926 -7.63 1.11 29.98
C ASP A 926 -9.13 1.37 29.77
N ARG A 927 -9.55 2.63 29.96
CA ARG A 927 -10.93 3.08 29.76
C ARG A 927 -11.30 3.22 28.27
N GLU A 928 -12.39 2.59 27.87
CA GLU A 928 -12.94 2.64 26.49
C GLU A 928 -13.80 3.91 26.25
N LEU A 929 -13.21 5.12 26.37
CA LEU A 929 -13.97 6.39 26.36
C LEU A 929 -14.87 6.55 25.12
N ARG A 930 -14.41 6.17 23.93
CA ARG A 930 -15.21 6.28 22.70
C ARG A 930 -16.47 5.42 22.75
N ARG A 931 -16.36 4.21 23.27
CA ARG A 931 -17.46 3.24 23.29
C ARG A 931 -18.58 3.70 24.21
N TYR A 932 -18.21 4.43 25.26
CA TYR A 932 -19.14 4.82 26.32
C TYR A 932 -19.45 6.32 26.36
N GLY A 933 -18.96 7.12 25.41
CA GLY A 933 -19.40 8.51 25.24
C GLY A 933 -18.60 9.53 26.04
N GLY A 934 -17.28 9.40 26.07
CA GLY A 934 -16.38 10.30 26.79
C GLY A 934 -16.30 9.97 28.28
N LEU A 935 -15.68 10.85 29.06
CA LEU A 935 -15.41 10.62 30.49
C LEU A 935 -16.70 10.40 31.30
N VAL A 936 -17.66 11.32 31.18
CA VAL A 936 -18.96 11.25 31.88
C VAL A 936 -19.68 9.95 31.53
N GLY A 937 -19.71 9.61 30.24
CA GLY A 937 -20.33 8.39 29.76
C GLY A 937 -19.65 7.12 30.28
N THR A 938 -18.31 7.10 30.35
CA THR A 938 -17.54 5.99 30.92
C THR A 938 -17.76 5.84 32.42
N GLU A 939 -17.73 6.91 33.20
CA GLU A 939 -17.96 6.84 34.66
C GLU A 939 -19.37 6.33 34.98
N CYS A 940 -20.38 6.79 34.23
CA CYS A 940 -21.74 6.27 34.34
C CYS A 940 -21.82 4.78 33.93
N SER A 941 -21.04 4.39 32.91
CA SER A 941 -20.98 3.00 32.45
C SER A 941 -20.31 2.08 33.48
N GLU A 942 -19.27 2.54 34.19
CA GLU A 942 -18.62 1.79 35.27
C GLU A 942 -19.57 1.53 36.44
N GLN A 943 -20.42 2.51 36.78
CA GLN A 943 -21.49 2.32 37.76
C GLN A 943 -22.53 1.30 37.29
N PHE A 944 -22.93 1.35 36.01
CA PHE A 944 -23.80 0.34 35.43
C PHE A 944 -23.14 -1.05 35.45
N PHE A 945 -21.86 -1.17 35.09
CA PHE A 945 -21.14 -2.45 35.10
C PHE A 945 -21.03 -3.07 36.48
N PHE A 946 -20.91 -2.25 37.52
CA PHE A 946 -20.98 -2.70 38.89
C PHE A 946 -22.37 -3.24 39.23
N ALA A 947 -23.42 -2.44 39.00
CA ALA A 947 -24.78 -2.86 39.25
C ALA A 947 -25.16 -4.14 38.47
N ASP A 948 -24.75 -4.22 37.21
CA ASP A 948 -24.99 -5.36 36.34
C ASP A 948 -24.17 -6.60 36.75
N SER A 949 -22.94 -6.43 37.24
CA SER A 949 -22.14 -7.55 37.77
C SER A 949 -22.76 -8.16 39.03
N GLU A 950 -23.26 -7.34 39.95
CA GLU A 950 -24.03 -7.82 41.11
C GLU A 950 -25.32 -8.53 40.69
N ALA A 951 -26.04 -7.95 39.72
CA ALA A 951 -27.29 -8.52 39.22
C ALA A 951 -27.06 -9.87 38.52
N VAL A 952 -26.07 -9.96 37.63
CA VAL A 952 -25.72 -11.21 36.95
C VAL A 952 -25.19 -12.23 37.96
N GLY A 953 -24.40 -11.84 38.96
CA GLY A 953 -23.96 -12.73 40.04
C GLY A 953 -25.14 -13.36 40.78
N ALA A 954 -26.15 -12.54 41.14
CA ALA A 954 -27.39 -13.02 41.76
C ALA A 954 -28.20 -13.91 40.80
N ALA A 955 -28.35 -13.52 39.54
CA ALA A 955 -29.09 -14.28 38.55
C ALA A 955 -28.46 -15.67 38.34
N LEU A 956 -27.13 -15.74 38.17
CA LEU A 956 -26.42 -17.01 37.99
C LEU A 956 -26.53 -17.93 39.22
N SER A 957 -26.64 -17.38 40.43
CA SER A 957 -26.86 -18.20 41.64
C SER A 957 -28.25 -18.87 41.67
N SER A 958 -29.23 -18.31 40.95
CA SER A 958 -30.59 -18.84 40.83
C SER A 958 -30.77 -19.89 39.71
N VAL A 959 -29.73 -20.13 38.89
CA VAL A 959 -29.78 -21.07 37.77
C VAL A 959 -28.65 -22.11 37.82
N ASN A 960 -28.91 -23.23 38.49
CA ASN A 960 -28.01 -24.38 38.59
C ASN A 960 -28.57 -25.61 37.84
N GLY A 961 -27.67 -26.48 37.34
CA GLY A 961 -28.03 -27.71 36.61
C GLY A 961 -28.51 -27.49 35.17
N ASP A 962 -28.88 -28.58 34.48
CA ASP A 962 -29.30 -28.56 33.06
C ASP A 962 -30.58 -27.72 32.83
N GLU A 963 -31.51 -27.76 33.79
CA GLU A 963 -32.74 -26.95 33.77
C GLU A 963 -32.45 -25.44 33.93
N GLY A 964 -31.34 -25.08 34.59
CA GLY A 964 -30.85 -23.69 34.72
C GLY A 964 -30.25 -23.10 33.44
N ILE A 965 -29.81 -23.93 32.48
CA ILE A 965 -29.27 -23.45 31.19
C ILE A 965 -30.35 -22.77 30.36
N GLU A 966 -31.58 -23.29 30.40
CA GLU A 966 -32.70 -22.70 29.68
C GLU A 966 -33.22 -21.42 30.33
N ALA A 967 -33.32 -21.40 31.66
CA ALA A 967 -33.66 -20.18 32.40
C ALA A 967 -32.67 -19.04 32.12
N ARG A 968 -31.37 -19.35 31.92
CA ARG A 968 -30.33 -18.36 31.67
C ARG A 968 -30.58 -17.46 30.46
N TRP A 969 -30.93 -18.02 29.30
CA TRP A 969 -31.13 -17.17 28.11
C TRP A 969 -32.42 -16.36 28.20
N LEU A 970 -33.42 -16.86 28.93
CA LEU A 970 -34.65 -16.12 29.24
C LEU A 970 -34.40 -14.97 30.23
N LEU A 971 -33.55 -15.19 31.23
CA LEU A 971 -33.05 -14.14 32.11
C LEU A 971 -32.25 -13.09 31.33
N ALA A 972 -31.49 -13.49 30.30
CA ALA A 972 -30.82 -12.54 29.41
C ALA A 972 -31.80 -11.73 28.56
N VAL A 973 -32.90 -12.34 28.07
CA VAL A 973 -34.01 -11.60 27.40
C VAL A 973 -34.58 -10.56 28.35
N GLN A 974 -34.91 -10.97 29.57
CA GLN A 974 -35.48 -10.10 30.60
C GLN A 974 -34.51 -8.97 30.98
N GLY A 975 -33.23 -9.30 31.17
CA GLY A 975 -32.18 -8.36 31.52
C GLY A 975 -31.92 -7.31 30.44
N VAL A 976 -31.87 -7.71 29.16
CA VAL A 976 -31.78 -6.77 28.03
C VAL A 976 -33.01 -5.88 27.94
N ASN A 977 -34.23 -6.43 28.07
CA ASN A 977 -35.43 -5.59 28.09
C ASN A 977 -35.41 -4.59 29.25
N ALA A 978 -35.00 -5.03 30.45
CA ALA A 978 -34.88 -4.17 31.62
C ALA A 978 -33.82 -3.06 31.42
N ILE A 979 -32.72 -3.32 30.71
CA ILE A 979 -31.73 -2.26 30.38
C ILE A 979 -32.42 -1.17 29.54
N LEU A 980 -33.18 -1.56 28.53
CA LEU A 980 -33.89 -0.58 27.70
C LEU A 980 -34.96 0.18 28.50
N ASP A 981 -35.62 -0.47 29.46
CA ASP A 981 -36.53 0.18 30.40
C ASP A 981 -35.79 1.18 31.31
N ASP A 982 -34.59 0.87 31.79
CA ASP A 982 -33.76 1.75 32.63
C ASP A 982 -33.39 3.06 31.91
N PHE A 983 -33.26 3.03 30.57
CA PHE A 983 -33.08 4.22 29.73
C PHE A 983 -34.38 5.01 29.46
N GLY A 984 -35.53 4.49 29.87
CA GLY A 984 -36.84 5.12 29.67
C GLY A 984 -37.39 4.96 28.24
N PHE A 985 -36.97 3.93 27.50
CA PHE A 985 -37.42 3.73 26.12
C PHE A 985 -38.83 3.15 26.04
N ASP A 986 -39.65 3.74 25.17
CA ASP A 986 -40.90 3.13 24.71
C ASP A 986 -40.63 1.98 23.72
N VAL A 987 -41.68 1.32 23.23
CA VAL A 987 -41.52 0.11 22.39
C VAL A 987 -40.86 0.43 21.05
N GLU A 988 -41.12 1.61 20.50
CA GLU A 988 -40.54 2.13 19.28
C GLU A 988 -39.04 2.42 19.44
N ALA A 989 -38.64 3.10 20.52
CA ALA A 989 -37.24 3.37 20.84
C ALA A 989 -36.47 2.07 21.19
N LYS A 990 -37.13 1.12 21.86
CA LYS A 990 -36.57 -0.23 22.10
C LYS A 990 -36.25 -0.96 20.81
N LEU A 991 -37.15 -0.90 19.83
CA LEU A 991 -36.92 -1.50 18.51
C LEU A 991 -35.76 -0.79 17.79
N ALA A 992 -35.75 0.54 17.79
CA ALA A 992 -34.68 1.32 17.15
C ALA A 992 -33.29 1.02 17.74
N ALA A 993 -33.20 0.88 19.07
CA ALA A 993 -31.95 0.60 19.76
C ALA A 993 -31.36 -0.80 19.44
N LEU A 994 -32.21 -1.80 19.11
CA LEU A 994 -31.75 -3.17 18.83
C LEU A 994 -31.75 -3.55 17.34
N ALA A 995 -32.50 -2.85 16.49
CA ALA A 995 -32.62 -3.21 15.08
C ALA A 995 -31.28 -3.14 14.33
N ALA A 996 -30.55 -2.02 14.47
CA ALA A 996 -29.25 -1.84 13.82
C ALA A 996 -28.18 -2.82 14.35
N PRO A 997 -28.02 -3.04 15.67
CA PRO A 997 -27.16 -4.11 16.19
C PRO A 997 -27.54 -5.50 15.69
N ALA A 998 -28.83 -5.84 15.61
CA ALA A 998 -29.30 -7.13 15.11
C ALA A 998 -28.93 -7.35 13.63
N GLU A 999 -29.09 -6.32 12.80
CA GLU A 999 -28.72 -6.35 11.37
C GLU A 999 -27.20 -6.44 11.19
N SER A 1000 -26.43 -5.64 11.94
CA SER A 1000 -24.96 -5.69 11.92
C SER A 1000 -24.44 -7.10 12.27
N MET A 1001 -24.99 -7.73 13.30
CA MET A 1001 -24.62 -9.10 13.65
C MET A 1001 -25.07 -10.11 12.61
N PHE A 1002 -26.25 -9.94 12.02
CA PHE A 1002 -26.72 -10.82 10.95
C PHE A 1002 -25.73 -10.85 9.77
N LEU A 1003 -25.18 -9.68 9.41
CA LEU A 1003 -24.16 -9.54 8.38
C LEU A 1003 -22.81 -10.12 8.80
N GLU A 1004 -22.39 -9.94 10.06
CA GLU A 1004 -21.16 -10.53 10.62
C GLU A 1004 -21.15 -12.07 10.52
N PHE A 1005 -22.30 -12.71 10.73
CA PHE A 1005 -22.47 -14.16 10.57
C PHE A 1005 -22.79 -14.57 9.11
N GLY A 1006 -22.51 -13.71 8.14
CA GLY A 1006 -22.56 -13.97 6.70
C GLY A 1006 -23.78 -13.41 5.96
N GLY A 1007 -24.88 -13.11 6.65
CA GLY A 1007 -26.04 -12.45 6.06
C GLY A 1007 -26.79 -13.24 4.98
N HIS A 1008 -26.66 -14.57 4.95
CA HIS A 1008 -27.25 -15.41 3.89
C HIS A 1008 -28.74 -15.72 4.15
N ASP A 1009 -29.50 -15.98 3.07
CA ASP A 1009 -30.93 -16.34 3.15
C ASP A 1009 -31.20 -17.56 4.05
N TYR A 1010 -30.28 -18.53 4.08
CA TYR A 1010 -30.36 -19.69 4.96
C TYR A 1010 -30.38 -19.29 6.44
N LEU A 1011 -29.49 -18.38 6.86
CA LEU A 1011 -29.43 -17.88 8.23
C LEU A 1011 -30.70 -17.10 8.59
N ALA A 1012 -31.19 -16.25 7.68
CA ALA A 1012 -32.43 -15.50 7.88
C ALA A 1012 -33.64 -16.43 8.11
N LYS A 1013 -33.75 -17.49 7.29
CA LYS A 1013 -34.77 -18.53 7.44
C LYS A 1013 -34.63 -19.26 8.77
N ALA A 1014 -33.42 -19.69 9.14
CA ALA A 1014 -33.15 -20.41 10.39
C ALA A 1014 -33.50 -19.57 11.63
N LEU A 1015 -33.13 -18.28 11.66
CA LEU A 1015 -33.52 -17.34 12.72
C LEU A 1015 -35.04 -17.19 12.82
N GLY A 1016 -35.72 -17.10 11.67
CA GLY A 1016 -37.18 -17.01 11.62
C GLY A 1016 -37.89 -18.27 12.12
N ASP A 1017 -37.42 -19.45 11.73
CA ASP A 1017 -37.93 -20.74 12.21
C ASP A 1017 -37.70 -20.91 13.71
N LYS A 1018 -36.50 -20.54 14.20
CA LYS A 1018 -36.18 -20.62 15.63
C LYS A 1018 -37.05 -19.67 16.44
N TYR A 1019 -37.22 -18.42 16.01
CA TYR A 1019 -38.10 -17.45 16.68
C TYR A 1019 -39.54 -17.96 16.76
N ARG A 1020 -40.12 -18.50 15.68
CA ARG A 1020 -41.48 -19.05 15.69
C ARG A 1020 -41.66 -20.14 16.76
N LYS A 1021 -40.67 -21.02 16.90
CA LYS A 1021 -40.68 -22.08 17.93
C LYS A 1021 -40.52 -21.55 19.35
N MET A 1022 -39.74 -20.49 19.54
CA MET A 1022 -39.38 -19.95 20.86
C MET A 1022 -40.24 -18.75 21.29
N ARG A 1023 -41.16 -18.28 20.43
CA ARG A 1023 -41.91 -17.04 20.61
C ARG A 1023 -42.59 -16.92 21.97
N MET A 1024 -43.29 -17.97 22.41
CA MET A 1024 -44.01 -17.94 23.68
C MET A 1024 -43.07 -17.94 24.88
N LEU A 1025 -41.89 -18.55 24.78
CA LEU A 1025 -40.85 -18.47 25.82
C LEU A 1025 -40.25 -17.06 25.89
N VAL A 1026 -39.99 -16.42 24.74
CA VAL A 1026 -39.55 -15.01 24.70
C VAL A 1026 -40.58 -14.11 25.37
N LYS A 1027 -41.88 -14.33 25.11
CA LYS A 1027 -42.96 -13.61 25.81
C LYS A 1027 -42.99 -13.88 27.31
N ALA A 1028 -42.71 -15.10 27.75
CA ALA A 1028 -42.62 -15.42 29.18
C ALA A 1028 -41.48 -14.62 29.85
N GLY A 1029 -40.33 -14.47 29.17
CA GLY A 1029 -39.22 -13.63 29.63
C GLY A 1029 -39.53 -12.12 29.65
N LEU A 1030 -40.61 -11.68 29.00
CA LEU A 1030 -41.09 -10.29 28.99
C LEU A 1030 -42.34 -10.08 29.87
N ALA A 1031 -42.96 -11.15 30.36
CA ALA A 1031 -44.14 -11.10 31.21
C ALA A 1031 -43.77 -10.64 32.63
N LYS A 1032 -44.75 -10.14 33.39
CA LYS A 1032 -44.55 -9.61 34.75
C LYS A 1032 -45.41 -10.35 35.76
N GLY A 1033 -44.87 -10.58 36.95
CA GLY A 1033 -45.62 -11.16 38.07
C GLY A 1033 -46.30 -12.47 37.73
N ASP A 1034 -47.60 -12.57 38.05
CA ASP A 1034 -48.38 -13.81 37.91
C ASP A 1034 -48.62 -14.22 36.45
N GLU A 1035 -48.43 -13.31 35.49
CA GLU A 1035 -48.59 -13.61 34.05
C GLU A 1035 -47.54 -14.60 33.53
N ILE A 1036 -46.37 -14.69 34.18
CA ILE A 1036 -45.26 -15.56 33.76
C ILE A 1036 -45.72 -17.03 33.69
N GLY A 1037 -46.40 -17.51 34.75
CA GLY A 1037 -46.88 -18.89 34.83
C GLY A 1037 -47.94 -19.21 33.77
N GLU A 1038 -48.82 -18.26 33.46
CA GLU A 1038 -49.82 -18.40 32.41
C GLU A 1038 -49.17 -18.51 31.02
N VAL A 1039 -48.22 -17.63 30.71
CA VAL A 1039 -47.54 -17.61 29.41
C VAL A 1039 -46.68 -18.87 29.21
N LEU A 1040 -46.02 -19.37 30.27
CA LEU A 1040 -45.28 -20.64 30.22
C LEU A 1040 -46.21 -21.83 29.95
N ARG A 1041 -47.41 -21.85 30.53
CA ARG A 1041 -48.42 -22.89 30.25
C ARG A 1041 -48.89 -22.82 28.80
N GLN A 1042 -49.14 -21.62 28.27
CA GLN A 1042 -49.50 -21.40 26.86
C GLN A 1042 -48.34 -21.74 25.90
N ALA A 1043 -47.10 -21.68 26.37
CA ALA A 1043 -45.92 -22.13 25.62
C ALA A 1043 -45.79 -23.66 25.55
N GLY A 1044 -46.70 -24.42 26.19
CA GLY A 1044 -46.64 -25.88 26.24
C GLY A 1044 -45.52 -26.42 27.13
N VAL A 1045 -45.04 -25.61 28.09
CA VAL A 1045 -44.03 -26.05 29.06
C VAL A 1045 -44.71 -26.90 30.13
N GLY A 1046 -44.26 -28.14 30.31
CA GLY A 1046 -44.78 -29.04 31.35
C GLY A 1046 -44.58 -28.49 32.76
N GLU A 1047 -45.44 -28.89 33.69
CA GLU A 1047 -45.61 -28.30 35.03
C GLU A 1047 -44.29 -28.15 35.83
N LYS A 1048 -43.48 -29.22 35.92
CA LYS A 1048 -42.19 -29.20 36.63
C LYS A 1048 -41.21 -28.18 36.01
N ARG A 1049 -41.09 -28.17 34.68
CA ARG A 1049 -40.21 -27.24 33.96
C ARG A 1049 -40.75 -25.81 34.02
N GLY A 1050 -42.07 -25.65 34.00
CA GLY A 1050 -42.76 -24.37 34.12
C GLY A 1050 -42.54 -23.73 35.48
N ALA A 1051 -42.56 -24.51 36.57
CA ALA A 1051 -42.26 -24.03 37.92
C ALA A 1051 -40.83 -23.49 38.02
N ILE A 1052 -39.83 -24.24 37.53
CA ILE A 1052 -38.42 -23.83 37.57
C ILE A 1052 -38.18 -22.56 36.75
N LEU A 1053 -38.69 -22.51 35.52
CA LEU A 1053 -38.56 -21.32 34.67
C LEU A 1053 -39.32 -20.13 35.26
N GLY A 1054 -40.49 -20.37 35.85
CA GLY A 1054 -41.31 -19.35 36.50
C GLY A 1054 -40.61 -18.72 37.70
N GLU A 1055 -40.09 -19.54 38.61
CA GLU A 1055 -39.32 -19.09 39.78
C GLU A 1055 -38.08 -18.31 39.36
N ALA A 1056 -37.32 -18.80 38.37
CA ALA A 1056 -36.15 -18.11 37.86
C ALA A 1056 -36.51 -16.74 37.26
N LEU A 1057 -37.56 -16.65 36.46
CA LEU A 1057 -38.01 -15.39 35.84
C LEU A 1057 -38.57 -14.39 36.85
N GLN A 1058 -39.26 -14.86 37.90
CA GLN A 1058 -39.72 -14.02 39.01
C GLN A 1058 -38.53 -13.47 39.80
N ALA A 1059 -37.55 -14.32 40.13
CA ALA A 1059 -36.31 -13.89 40.77
C ALA A 1059 -35.55 -12.89 39.88
N GLY A 1060 -35.45 -13.17 38.58
CA GLY A 1060 -34.86 -12.28 37.58
C GLY A 1060 -35.50 -10.90 37.56
N GLN A 1061 -36.83 -10.82 37.66
CA GLN A 1061 -37.54 -9.55 37.71
C GLN A 1061 -37.08 -8.70 38.90
N ALA A 1062 -37.07 -9.29 40.10
CA ALA A 1062 -36.63 -8.59 41.32
C ALA A 1062 -35.15 -8.17 41.24
N ILE A 1063 -34.30 -9.02 40.65
CA ILE A 1063 -32.87 -8.77 40.46
C ILE A 1063 -32.64 -7.58 39.53
N PHE A 1064 -33.27 -7.55 38.34
CA PHE A 1064 -33.05 -6.48 37.37
C PHE A 1064 -33.73 -5.17 37.77
N GLU A 1065 -34.83 -5.21 38.52
CA GLU A 1065 -35.41 -4.01 39.15
C GLU A 1065 -34.48 -3.42 40.21
N LYS A 1066 -33.82 -4.26 41.02
CA LYS A 1066 -32.80 -3.82 41.98
C LYS A 1066 -31.60 -3.21 41.24
N ARG A 1067 -31.17 -3.81 40.13
CA ARG A 1067 -30.13 -3.24 39.26
C ARG A 1067 -30.53 -1.84 38.81
N GLY A 1068 -31.70 -1.69 38.18
CA GLY A 1068 -32.21 -0.41 37.67
C GLY A 1068 -32.21 0.70 38.73
N ARG A 1069 -32.64 0.38 39.97
CA ARG A 1069 -32.56 1.33 41.10
C ARG A 1069 -31.12 1.71 41.46
N ALA A 1070 -30.21 0.74 41.51
CA ALA A 1070 -28.82 0.96 41.93
C ALA A 1070 -28.04 1.91 41.01
N TRP A 1071 -28.33 1.94 39.71
CA TRP A 1071 -27.65 2.83 38.75
C TRP A 1071 -28.51 4.00 38.25
N SER A 1072 -29.71 4.18 38.81
CA SER A 1072 -30.69 5.20 38.37
C SER A 1072 -30.12 6.63 38.35
N GLY A 1073 -29.24 6.97 39.31
CA GLY A 1073 -28.52 8.25 39.32
C GLY A 1073 -27.64 8.46 38.08
N ALA A 1074 -26.79 7.48 37.74
CA ALA A 1074 -25.98 7.51 36.52
C ALA A 1074 -26.85 7.52 35.25
N ALA A 1075 -27.96 6.77 35.23
CA ALA A 1075 -28.90 6.79 34.12
C ALA A 1075 -29.52 8.18 33.89
N ALA A 1076 -29.79 8.93 34.96
CA ALA A 1076 -30.24 10.32 34.90
C ALA A 1076 -29.13 11.24 34.40
N SER A 1077 -27.90 11.13 34.93
CA SER A 1077 -26.73 11.90 34.48
C SER A 1077 -26.46 11.73 32.98
N LEU A 1078 -26.61 10.51 32.43
CA LEU A 1078 -26.48 10.26 30.99
C LEU A 1078 -27.55 11.00 30.17
N ARG A 1079 -28.80 11.03 30.65
CA ARG A 1079 -29.90 11.74 29.98
C ARG A 1079 -29.71 13.26 30.04
N GLU A 1080 -29.29 13.77 31.19
CA GLU A 1080 -28.96 15.20 31.37
C GLU A 1080 -27.80 15.61 30.47
N SER A 1081 -26.70 14.85 30.47
CA SER A 1081 -25.53 15.10 29.62
C SER A 1081 -25.86 15.02 28.13
N ARG A 1082 -26.79 14.14 27.73
CA ARG A 1082 -27.30 14.10 26.35
C ARG A 1082 -28.07 15.35 25.99
N THR A 1083 -28.87 15.87 26.92
CA THR A 1083 -29.66 17.10 26.72
C THR A 1083 -28.77 18.33 26.67
N ALA A 1084 -27.69 18.36 27.47
CA ALA A 1084 -26.69 19.42 27.51
C ALA A 1084 -25.71 19.40 26.31
N GLY A 1085 -25.68 18.33 25.53
CA GLY A 1085 -24.75 18.16 24.40
C GLY A 1085 -23.35 17.67 24.78
N ASP A 1086 -23.13 17.33 26.06
CA ASP A 1086 -21.85 16.82 26.58
C ASP A 1086 -21.67 15.30 26.37
N LEU A 1087 -22.73 14.59 25.93
CA LEU A 1087 -22.69 13.17 25.58
C LEU A 1087 -22.71 12.97 24.04
N PRO A 1088 -21.58 12.60 23.41
CA PRO A 1088 -21.47 12.50 21.95
C PRO A 1088 -22.22 11.28 21.37
N LEU A 1089 -22.51 10.26 22.19
CA LEU A 1089 -23.25 9.07 21.76
C LEU A 1089 -24.75 9.23 22.02
N SER A 1090 -25.56 8.61 21.15
CA SER A 1090 -26.98 8.44 21.43
C SER A 1090 -27.20 7.44 22.57
N LEU A 1091 -28.26 7.67 23.35
CA LEU A 1091 -28.65 6.74 24.42
C LEU A 1091 -28.92 5.34 23.88
N GLY A 1092 -29.47 5.22 22.66
CA GLY A 1092 -29.70 3.91 22.01
C GLY A 1092 -28.41 3.13 21.78
N ARG A 1093 -27.32 3.80 21.40
CA ARG A 1093 -26.01 3.16 21.18
C ARG A 1093 -25.35 2.73 22.51
N LEU A 1094 -25.54 3.50 23.57
CA LEU A 1094 -25.11 3.10 24.92
C LEU A 1094 -25.92 1.91 25.42
N ALA A 1095 -27.24 1.92 25.24
CA ALA A 1095 -28.11 0.82 25.61
C ALA A 1095 -27.75 -0.48 24.88
N ALA A 1096 -27.40 -0.41 23.59
CA ALA A 1096 -26.87 -1.54 22.84
C ALA A 1096 -25.53 -2.05 23.40
N SER A 1097 -24.61 -1.14 23.75
CA SER A 1097 -23.33 -1.50 24.38
C SER A 1097 -23.53 -2.15 25.75
N PHE A 1098 -24.48 -1.66 26.54
CA PHE A 1098 -24.82 -2.22 27.85
C PHE A 1098 -25.47 -3.60 27.72
N SER A 1099 -26.34 -3.76 26.73
CA SER A 1099 -26.96 -5.05 26.39
C SER A 1099 -25.91 -6.09 25.96
N HIS A 1100 -24.91 -5.67 25.19
CA HIS A 1100 -23.78 -6.52 24.82
C HIS A 1100 -22.96 -6.94 26.05
N MET A 1101 -22.61 -5.99 26.91
CA MET A 1101 -21.84 -6.29 28.13
C MET A 1101 -22.63 -7.18 29.10
N HIS A 1102 -23.95 -7.01 29.17
CA HIS A 1102 -24.83 -7.88 29.94
C HIS A 1102 -24.84 -9.31 29.39
N ALA A 1103 -24.97 -9.48 28.08
CA ALA A 1103 -24.89 -10.79 27.42
C ALA A 1103 -23.51 -11.45 27.63
N ASN A 1104 -22.42 -10.69 27.56
CA ASN A 1104 -21.06 -11.16 27.86
C ASN A 1104 -20.94 -11.73 29.28
N ARG A 1105 -21.55 -11.08 30.28
CA ARG A 1105 -21.53 -11.56 31.67
C ARG A 1105 -22.40 -12.80 31.86
N MET A 1106 -23.55 -12.86 31.20
CA MET A 1106 -24.53 -13.95 31.30
C MET A 1106 -24.08 -15.26 30.64
N PHE A 1107 -23.47 -15.23 29.45
CA PHE A 1107 -23.14 -16.45 28.69
C PHE A 1107 -21.67 -16.86 28.83
N ARG A 1108 -21.43 -18.15 29.05
CA ARG A 1108 -20.09 -18.73 29.24
C ARG A 1108 -19.25 -18.77 27.95
N ALA A 1109 -19.90 -19.01 26.82
CA ALA A 1109 -19.27 -19.16 25.52
C ALA A 1109 -20.23 -18.68 24.43
N GLU A 1110 -19.70 -18.36 23.25
CA GLU A 1110 -20.50 -17.96 22.07
C GLU A 1110 -21.45 -16.78 22.36
N ALA A 1111 -21.05 -15.83 23.21
CA ALA A 1111 -21.92 -14.72 23.61
C ALA A 1111 -22.42 -13.92 22.40
N ARG A 1112 -21.56 -13.72 21.38
CA ARG A 1112 -21.93 -13.05 20.12
C ARG A 1112 -23.07 -13.74 19.36
N ALA A 1113 -23.05 -15.07 19.29
CA ALA A 1113 -24.12 -15.84 18.65
C ALA A 1113 -25.43 -15.77 19.46
N HIS A 1114 -25.33 -15.75 20.79
CA HIS A 1114 -26.51 -15.54 21.66
C HIS A 1114 -27.07 -14.12 21.50
N GLU A 1115 -26.23 -13.10 21.41
CA GLU A 1115 -26.66 -11.71 21.16
C GLU A 1115 -27.44 -11.56 19.86
N LEU A 1116 -26.96 -12.19 18.77
CA LEU A 1116 -27.69 -12.22 17.49
C LEU A 1116 -29.13 -12.74 17.68
N LEU A 1117 -29.29 -13.86 18.40
CA LEU A 1117 -30.59 -14.43 18.69
C LEU A 1117 -31.44 -13.52 19.59
N LEU A 1118 -30.87 -12.98 20.66
CA LEU A 1118 -31.56 -12.09 21.60
C LEU A 1118 -32.10 -10.84 20.90
N TYR A 1119 -31.25 -10.13 20.17
CA TYR A 1119 -31.64 -8.89 19.49
C TYR A 1119 -32.63 -9.16 18.37
N ASN A 1120 -32.48 -10.26 17.63
CA ASN A 1120 -33.43 -10.65 16.59
C ASN A 1120 -34.81 -10.99 17.18
N PHE A 1121 -34.86 -11.73 18.29
CA PHE A 1121 -36.11 -12.13 18.93
C PHE A 1121 -36.84 -10.94 19.57
N LEU A 1122 -36.12 -10.10 20.31
CA LEU A 1122 -36.67 -8.91 20.93
C LEU A 1122 -37.18 -7.92 19.87
N SER A 1123 -36.40 -7.65 18.82
CA SER A 1123 -36.82 -6.76 17.73
C SER A 1123 -38.11 -7.25 17.06
N ARG A 1124 -38.27 -8.56 16.84
CA ARG A 1124 -39.51 -9.13 16.29
C ARG A 1124 -40.70 -9.00 17.26
N GLU A 1125 -40.51 -9.21 18.56
CA GLU A 1125 -41.59 -9.01 19.54
C GLU A 1125 -41.99 -7.54 19.66
N TYR A 1126 -41.04 -6.60 19.68
CA TYR A 1126 -41.34 -5.16 19.68
C TYR A 1126 -42.07 -4.74 18.40
N ALA A 1127 -41.59 -5.15 17.22
CA ALA A 1127 -42.28 -4.92 15.96
C ALA A 1127 -43.70 -5.52 15.96
N SER A 1128 -43.87 -6.74 16.49
CA SER A 1128 -45.20 -7.36 16.66
C SER A 1128 -46.09 -6.59 17.64
N ALA A 1129 -45.54 -5.99 18.69
CA ALA A 1129 -46.31 -5.18 19.64
C ALA A 1129 -46.77 -3.86 19.02
N ILE A 1130 -45.89 -3.18 18.26
CA ILE A 1130 -46.21 -1.97 17.50
C ILE A 1130 -47.32 -2.25 16.48
N ALA A 1131 -47.21 -3.34 15.71
CA ALA A 1131 -48.22 -3.74 14.73
C ALA A 1131 -49.59 -4.04 15.39
N ARG A 1132 -49.61 -4.69 16.57
CA ARG A 1132 -50.85 -4.94 17.33
C ARG A 1132 -51.49 -3.65 17.87
N ARG A 1133 -50.68 -2.66 18.25
CA ARG A 1133 -51.19 -1.33 18.67
C ARG A 1133 -51.81 -0.60 17.47
N LYS A 1134 -51.12 -0.58 16.32
CA LYS A 1134 -51.61 0.06 15.08
C LYS A 1134 -52.88 -0.56 14.49
N ASN A 1135 -53.12 -1.85 14.71
CA ASN A 1135 -54.35 -2.52 14.29
C ASN A 1135 -55.51 -2.38 15.31
N ARG A 1136 -55.23 -1.85 16.51
CA ARG A 1136 -56.23 -1.59 17.57
C ARG A 1136 -56.60 -0.10 17.70
N SER A 1137 -55.72 0.79 17.22
CA SER A 1137 -56.00 2.20 16.93
C SER A 1137 -56.65 2.35 15.56
#